data_AF-K1V975-F1
#
_entry.id   AF-K1V975-F1
#
_cell.length_a   1.000
_cell.length_b   1.000
_cell.length_c   1.000
_cell.angle_alpha   90.00
_cell.angle_beta   90.00
_cell.angle_gamma   90.00
#
_symmetry.space_group_name_H-M   'P 1'
#
loop_
_entity.id
_entity.type
_entity.pdbx_description
1 polymer ?
#
loop_
_entity_poly.entity_id
_entity_poly.type
_entity_poly.pdbx_seq_one_letter_code
_entity_poly.pdbx_strand_id
1 'polypeptide(L)'
;MADYHSVPNPGRGVPEADMGVRRSSHDSFAASPEIPNDGYLGTQGLANPAPSIMSRDSTYGSLNAPSINSGHQARSSWGSNNMLAAGEAGMAGSDLPGGHRPRVQSNLANSYSSPFDHDEQGHEQPSHHLPSSEHEKAPAWTSSTVQRKRNRKRWAWALLALLALIAIGVGLGVGLGLGLNKDKDKNKSSSDASAGDSNAGKSASESAKEEPTKTSEQAKPSATSEAPKPKPTMGGQGSNITLSDGTTMVYDNPHGGYWVQDPENPFNNDARPNSWTQPLNETWDMNSGRIWGVNLGGWLNTEPFIVPGLYEDYLGSGDSKSKDEYWLSTNMGANLTEAMTEHYETFITERDFAEIASAGLNWIRLPIGHWAVSKWDNNDEPFLANVAWNYVLKAIQWARKYGLRIQLDLHTVPGSQNGWNHSGRLGPVGWMNGAMGLANAQRALDIIRSLAQFISQPEYAPVVQMFGFINEPIGSVVGKESIAAFYAEAYREIRAITGTGSGKGPILSAHDAFLGLPEWHNFMPGADRFAMDQHPYLVFQPQMKGDLASMQYTPCNWARDTNDTLNKVGLVTAGEWSAAINDCGQWVNGVDLGTRYDGTYAGFENDKTGDCAHWNDYTTWSDEEKKLLRSYVMSSMDALQHWFFWTWKIGPTKSNPAPNPFWNYQLGLKNGWIPSDPHEAMGNCANLGGVDYSTSTTGFQPWMTGGAGAGEIANQVAFPPAKLSNVPENKMSDLAQYTQTADPVTLAGISVTKPSSTETFAAGDGWFNKQQNRKAYTKVANCVYPGPYESDKQEPGNNMCGAGAVSAPARRNAPAPGPTPAAKY
;
A
#
# COMPACT_ATOMS: atom_id res chain seq x y z
N MET A 1 -57.29 3.39 -36.99
CA MET A 1 -58.39 2.58 -37.56
C MET A 1 -58.42 1.28 -36.79
N ALA A 2 -59.60 0.83 -36.33
CA ALA A 2 -59.83 -0.31 -35.43
C ALA A 2 -59.17 -0.15 -34.03
N ASP A 3 -59.85 -0.20 -32.87
CA ASP A 3 -60.84 -1.17 -32.31
C ASP A 3 -60.12 -2.41 -31.71
N TYR A 4 -60.41 -2.96 -30.52
CA TYR A 4 -61.43 -2.70 -29.45
C TYR A 4 -60.91 -3.35 -28.10
N HIS A 5 -61.56 -3.48 -26.92
CA HIS A 5 -62.95 -3.31 -26.44
C HIS A 5 -63.00 -3.06 -24.88
N SER A 6 -63.88 -2.16 -24.40
CA SER A 6 -64.63 -2.10 -23.10
C SER A 6 -64.04 -2.38 -21.68
N VAL A 7 -64.51 -1.56 -20.73
CA VAL A 7 -64.55 -1.74 -19.24
C VAL A 7 -65.77 -2.60 -18.80
N PRO A 8 -65.90 -3.06 -17.52
CA PRO A 8 -66.62 -2.25 -16.52
C PRO A 8 -66.15 -2.37 -15.03
N ASN A 9 -66.64 -1.45 -14.19
CA ASN A 9 -66.44 -1.40 -12.72
C ASN A 9 -67.80 -1.38 -12.00
N PRO A 10 -68.00 -2.16 -10.92
CA PRO A 10 -69.02 -1.89 -9.90
C PRO A 10 -68.43 -1.76 -8.47
N GLY A 11 -68.99 -0.89 -7.64
CA GLY A 11 -68.55 -0.69 -6.24
C GLY A 11 -69.70 -0.48 -5.23
N ARG A 12 -69.38 0.24 -4.14
CA ARG A 12 -70.17 0.53 -2.91
C ARG A 12 -69.97 -0.46 -1.76
N GLY A 13 -69.86 0.09 -0.54
CA GLY A 13 -69.82 -0.66 0.73
C GLY A 13 -69.34 0.19 1.92
N VAL A 14 -70.23 0.96 2.53
CA VAL A 14 -70.01 1.66 3.81
C VAL A 14 -71.21 1.35 4.71
N PRO A 15 -70.98 1.06 6.00
CA PRO A 15 -71.68 1.84 7.02
C PRO A 15 -70.79 2.27 8.20
N GLU A 16 -71.13 3.41 8.79
CA GLU A 16 -70.60 3.85 10.09
C GLU A 16 -71.35 3.15 11.24
N ALA A 17 -70.73 3.11 12.43
CA ALA A 17 -71.43 3.01 13.70
C ALA A 17 -70.62 3.72 14.80
N ASP A 18 -71.26 4.64 15.53
CA ASP A 18 -70.68 5.48 16.58
C ASP A 18 -71.28 5.14 17.95
N MET A 19 -70.51 5.35 19.04
CA MET A 19 -71.03 5.88 20.33
C MET A 19 -69.93 6.12 21.38
N GLY A 20 -69.77 7.39 21.81
CA GLY A 20 -70.36 7.70 23.13
C GLY A 20 -69.55 8.29 24.30
N VAL A 21 -68.87 9.43 24.15
CA VAL A 21 -68.89 10.59 25.09
C VAL A 21 -68.59 10.44 26.61
N ARG A 22 -67.54 11.14 27.11
CA ARG A 22 -67.52 12.17 28.21
C ARG A 22 -66.08 12.69 28.42
N ARG A 23 -65.75 13.98 28.22
CA ARG A 23 -65.90 15.18 29.09
C ARG A 23 -65.08 15.10 30.41
N SER A 24 -64.38 16.14 30.90
CA SER A 24 -64.07 17.55 30.47
C SER A 24 -63.20 18.21 31.58
N SER A 25 -62.46 19.35 31.50
CA SER A 25 -62.10 20.38 30.48
C SER A 25 -61.14 21.45 31.11
N HIS A 26 -60.58 22.37 30.30
CA HIS A 26 -60.01 23.70 30.67
C HIS A 26 -58.58 23.80 31.30
N ASP A 27 -57.78 24.88 31.13
CA ASP A 27 -57.70 25.95 30.10
C ASP A 27 -56.38 26.79 30.20
N SER A 28 -56.09 27.56 29.14
CA SER A 28 -55.51 28.95 29.14
C SER A 28 -54.02 29.29 29.43
N PHE A 29 -53.38 29.86 28.37
CA PHE A 29 -52.61 31.14 28.27
C PHE A 29 -51.20 31.40 28.90
N ALA A 30 -50.39 32.08 28.07
CA ALA A 30 -49.29 33.04 28.40
C ALA A 30 -48.01 32.50 29.10
N ALA A 31 -46.81 33.13 28.98
CA ALA A 31 -46.22 34.04 27.98
C ALA A 31 -44.68 34.08 28.22
N SER A 32 -43.90 34.67 27.30
CA SER A 32 -42.46 34.95 27.53
C SER A 32 -42.23 35.97 28.65
N PRO A 33 -41.04 35.96 29.28
CA PRO A 33 -40.26 37.20 29.32
C PRO A 33 -38.76 37.00 28.99
N GLU A 34 -38.05 38.12 28.90
CA GLU A 34 -36.67 38.22 28.43
C GLU A 34 -35.62 38.24 29.56
N ILE A 35 -34.36 38.32 29.14
CA ILE A 35 -33.12 38.49 29.91
C ILE A 35 -33.20 39.66 30.92
N PRO A 36 -32.56 39.50 32.09
CA PRO A 36 -31.77 40.57 32.69
C PRO A 36 -30.29 40.18 32.78
N ASN A 37 -29.41 41.15 32.50
CA ASN A 37 -27.96 41.03 32.53
C ASN A 37 -27.41 41.99 33.61
N ASP A 38 -26.43 41.57 34.42
CA ASP A 38 -25.37 42.43 35.02
C ASP A 38 -24.57 41.72 36.15
N GLY A 39 -23.32 42.16 36.36
CA GLY A 39 -22.89 42.47 37.74
C GLY A 39 -21.92 41.55 38.52
N TYR A 40 -20.76 41.21 37.95
CA TYR A 40 -19.46 41.05 38.66
C TYR A 40 -19.39 40.71 40.19
N LEU A 41 -18.87 39.51 40.53
CA LEU A 41 -17.62 39.28 41.31
C LEU A 41 -17.55 37.85 41.92
N GLY A 42 -16.35 37.24 41.97
CA GLY A 42 -16.00 36.26 43.03
C GLY A 42 -15.55 34.83 42.65
N THR A 43 -14.26 34.68 42.33
CA THR A 43 -13.39 33.53 42.71
C THR A 43 -13.62 32.08 42.21
N GLN A 44 -12.55 31.55 41.57
CA GLN A 44 -11.98 30.20 41.68
C GLN A 44 -12.75 28.99 41.08
N GLY A 45 -12.22 28.38 40.00
CA GLY A 45 -12.66 27.06 39.53
C GLY A 45 -12.34 26.70 38.07
N LEU A 46 -11.06 26.41 37.76
CA LEU A 46 -10.57 25.69 36.56
C LEU A 46 -11.26 25.98 35.21
N ALA A 47 -10.66 26.88 34.42
CA ALA A 47 -10.85 26.92 32.96
C ALA A 47 -9.49 27.00 32.26
N ASN A 48 -9.26 26.15 31.26
CA ASN A 48 -8.43 26.45 30.09
C ASN A 48 -8.66 25.40 28.97
N PRO A 49 -8.42 25.75 27.69
CA PRO A 49 -8.91 24.98 26.55
C PRO A 49 -7.92 23.94 26.00
N ALA A 50 -8.43 23.01 25.20
CA ALA A 50 -7.64 22.15 24.33
C ALA A 50 -7.51 22.78 22.92
N PRO A 51 -6.29 23.07 22.44
CA PRO A 51 -6.01 23.29 21.02
C PRO A 51 -5.78 21.94 20.29
N SER A 52 -5.75 21.99 18.95
CA SER A 52 -5.39 20.84 18.11
C SER A 52 -3.94 20.39 18.29
N ILE A 53 -3.68 19.10 18.04
CA ILE A 53 -2.32 18.58 17.87
C ILE A 53 -1.72 19.24 16.62
N MET A 54 -0.63 20.00 16.80
CA MET A 54 0.12 20.61 15.71
C MET A 54 1.25 19.67 15.26
N SER A 55 1.36 19.47 13.94
CA SER A 55 2.48 18.77 13.31
C SER A 55 3.74 19.66 13.30
N ARG A 56 4.52 19.63 14.39
CA ARG A 56 5.97 19.96 14.42
C ARG A 56 6.60 19.76 15.80
N ASP A 57 7.68 19.00 15.86
CA ASP A 57 8.98 19.67 15.80
C ASP A 57 10.04 18.77 15.15
N SER A 58 10.96 19.36 14.38
CA SER A 58 11.85 18.62 13.47
C SER A 58 13.32 18.91 13.76
N THR A 59 13.95 18.11 14.62
CA THR A 59 15.36 18.23 15.04
C THR A 59 16.36 17.70 13.99
N TYR A 60 16.16 18.02 12.70
CA TYR A 60 17.16 17.76 11.66
C TYR A 60 18.23 18.86 11.67
N GLY A 61 19.11 18.82 12.66
CA GLY A 61 19.96 19.95 13.06
C GLY A 61 21.47 19.68 13.23
N SER A 62 21.97 18.47 12.95
CA SER A 62 23.40 18.17 13.14
C SER A 62 23.96 17.06 12.25
N LEU A 63 24.35 17.41 11.02
CA LEU A 63 25.41 16.70 10.27
C LEU A 63 26.39 17.72 9.68
N ASN A 64 27.47 17.99 10.40
CA ASN A 64 28.64 18.72 9.92
C ASN A 64 29.89 18.10 10.56
N ALA A 65 30.83 17.65 9.74
CA ALA A 65 32.13 17.14 10.21
C ALA A 65 33.03 18.31 10.70
N PRO A 66 33.96 18.06 11.64
CA PRO A 66 34.57 19.13 12.43
C PRO A 66 35.69 19.90 11.70
N SER A 67 35.72 21.22 11.92
CA SER A 67 36.90 22.07 11.71
C SER A 67 37.40 22.62 13.07
N ILE A 68 38.68 22.98 13.14
CA ILE A 68 39.42 23.09 14.41
C ILE A 68 39.51 24.54 14.93
N ASN A 69 39.23 24.72 16.24
CA ASN A 69 39.49 25.90 17.09
C ASN A 69 38.88 27.25 16.62
N SER A 70 38.13 27.95 17.48
CA SER A 70 38.75 28.68 18.61
C SER A 70 37.71 29.44 19.47
N GLY A 71 38.13 29.88 20.66
CA GLY A 71 37.56 31.05 21.34
C GLY A 71 36.39 30.82 22.32
N HIS A 72 36.67 30.87 23.62
CA HIS A 72 35.62 31.12 24.63
C HIS A 72 35.10 32.56 24.52
N GLN A 73 33.78 32.76 24.65
CA GLN A 73 33.19 33.41 25.83
C GLN A 73 31.66 33.29 25.82
N ALA A 74 31.05 33.31 27.01
CA ALA A 74 29.60 33.16 27.19
C ALA A 74 28.98 34.45 27.74
N ARG A 75 27.74 34.75 27.33
CA ARG A 75 26.74 35.45 28.16
C ARG A 75 25.34 35.31 27.60
N SER A 76 24.37 35.29 28.51
CA SER A 76 22.93 35.23 28.24
C SER A 76 22.29 36.62 28.32
N SER A 77 21.24 36.84 27.54
CA SER A 77 20.10 37.70 27.92
C SER A 77 18.87 37.38 27.07
N TRP A 78 17.69 37.59 27.64
CA TRP A 78 16.42 37.57 26.91
C TRP A 78 16.10 38.94 26.29
N GLY A 79 15.31 38.91 25.20
CA GLY A 79 14.15 39.77 24.97
C GLY A 79 14.34 41.24 24.59
N SER A 80 13.79 41.64 23.44
CA SER A 80 12.65 42.60 23.35
C SER A 80 12.30 42.90 21.89
N ASN A 81 11.16 43.57 21.68
CA ASN A 81 10.54 43.73 20.36
C ASN A 81 10.98 45.01 19.61
N ASN A 82 10.56 45.04 18.34
CA ASN A 82 9.97 46.18 17.63
C ASN A 82 10.81 47.10 16.70
N MET A 83 10.24 47.26 15.49
CA MET A 83 10.18 48.45 14.62
C MET A 83 11.38 48.83 13.71
N LEU A 84 11.16 48.54 12.42
CA LEU A 84 11.16 49.48 11.28
C LEU A 84 12.48 50.11 10.74
N ALA A 85 12.76 49.70 9.50
CA ALA A 85 12.86 50.55 8.29
C ALA A 85 14.17 51.29 7.91
N ALA A 86 14.54 51.08 6.64
CA ALA A 86 15.39 51.91 5.75
C ALA A 86 16.87 52.16 6.14
N GLY A 87 17.82 52.20 5.20
CA GLY A 87 17.71 51.94 3.76
C GLY A 87 19.00 52.26 2.99
N GLU A 88 19.04 51.81 1.72
CA GLU A 88 19.89 52.25 0.58
C GLU A 88 21.44 52.38 0.68
N ALA A 89 22.09 51.87 -0.37
CA ALA A 89 23.42 52.22 -0.91
C ALA A 89 24.71 52.01 -0.05
N GLY A 90 25.87 51.69 -0.63
CA GLY A 90 26.12 51.32 -2.04
C GLY A 90 27.61 51.20 -2.42
N MET A 91 27.86 50.40 -3.46
CA MET A 91 29.01 50.39 -4.41
C MET A 91 30.49 50.51 -3.93
N ALA A 92 31.24 49.44 -4.28
CA ALA A 92 32.57 49.46 -4.95
C ALA A 92 33.84 49.95 -4.22
N GLY A 93 35.00 49.46 -4.70
CA GLY A 93 36.36 49.89 -4.30
C GLY A 93 37.39 48.77 -4.37
N SER A 94 38.32 48.82 -5.33
CA SER A 94 39.26 47.74 -5.71
C SER A 94 40.72 47.96 -5.21
N ASP A 95 41.59 47.00 -5.55
CA ASP A 95 43.06 47.12 -5.75
C ASP A 95 44.06 46.99 -4.55
N LEU A 96 44.77 45.83 -4.51
CA LEU A 96 46.21 45.62 -4.83
C LEU A 96 47.33 46.56 -4.26
N PRO A 97 48.66 46.22 -4.32
CA PRO A 97 49.36 44.92 -4.50
C PRO A 97 50.62 44.67 -3.60
N GLY A 98 51.10 43.42 -3.54
CA GLY A 98 52.52 43.03 -3.32
C GLY A 98 53.10 43.06 -1.88
N GLY A 99 54.20 42.36 -1.54
CA GLY A 99 54.90 41.25 -2.20
C GLY A 99 56.44 41.32 -2.21
N HIS A 100 57.16 40.41 -1.51
CA HIS A 100 58.54 39.94 -1.80
C HIS A 100 58.94 38.67 -1.01
N ARG A 101 60.08 38.03 -1.32
CA ARG A 101 60.53 36.68 -0.85
C ARG A 101 61.74 36.74 0.13
N PRO A 102 62.14 35.62 0.77
CA PRO A 102 63.20 34.78 0.14
C PRO A 102 63.11 33.23 0.32
N ARG A 103 63.45 32.49 -0.75
CA ARG A 103 64.53 31.45 -0.90
C ARG A 103 64.97 30.62 0.34
N VAL A 104 65.35 29.32 0.29
CA VAL A 104 65.97 28.46 -0.75
C VAL A 104 65.68 26.94 -0.53
N GLN A 105 65.81 26.10 -1.57
CA GLN A 105 66.09 24.62 -1.59
C GLN A 105 65.01 23.61 -1.08
N SER A 106 64.85 22.40 -1.64
CA SER A 106 65.13 21.88 -3.01
C SER A 106 64.64 20.42 -3.21
N ASN A 107 64.31 20.06 -4.46
CA ASN A 107 64.27 18.71 -5.05
C ASN A 107 63.10 17.78 -4.59
N LEU A 108 62.47 16.95 -5.45
CA LEU A 108 62.61 16.75 -6.91
C LEU A 108 61.26 16.28 -7.54
N ALA A 109 61.09 16.54 -8.85
CA ALA A 109 60.44 15.76 -9.95
C ALA A 109 59.49 14.56 -9.64
N ASN A 110 58.47 14.21 -10.44
CA ASN A 110 57.93 14.67 -11.75
C ASN A 110 56.48 14.09 -11.91
N SER A 111 55.47 14.73 -12.54
CA SER A 111 55.18 14.87 -14.01
C SER A 111 54.98 13.52 -14.77
N TYR A 112 53.99 13.28 -15.64
CA TYR A 112 52.91 14.13 -16.23
C TYR A 112 51.89 13.27 -17.05
N SER A 113 50.86 13.92 -17.64
CA SER A 113 50.08 13.56 -18.87
C SER A 113 49.15 12.31 -18.97
N SER A 114 47.93 12.58 -19.44
CA SER A 114 47.05 11.72 -20.27
C SER A 114 47.39 11.90 -21.77
N PRO A 115 47.13 10.92 -22.67
CA PRO A 115 46.00 10.99 -23.65
C PRO A 115 45.25 9.62 -23.82
N PHE A 116 44.12 9.46 -24.53
CA PHE A 116 43.89 9.64 -25.98
C PHE A 116 42.40 9.54 -26.41
N ASP A 117 42.15 9.90 -27.69
CA ASP A 117 40.88 9.89 -28.43
C ASP A 117 41.13 9.34 -29.87
N HIS A 118 40.16 8.97 -30.74
CA HIS A 118 38.69 9.01 -30.64
C HIS A 118 38.05 7.59 -30.56
N ASP A 119 37.27 6.97 -31.49
CA ASP A 119 36.85 7.22 -32.89
C ASP A 119 35.42 6.64 -33.16
N GLU A 120 34.84 6.83 -34.36
CA GLU A 120 33.39 6.65 -34.62
C GLU A 120 32.90 5.34 -35.31
N GLN A 121 31.57 5.19 -35.32
CA GLN A 121 30.67 4.54 -36.32
C GLN A 121 30.49 3.00 -36.33
N GLY A 122 29.21 2.59 -36.39
CA GLY A 122 28.77 1.21 -36.69
C GLY A 122 27.32 0.91 -36.25
N HIS A 123 26.39 0.78 -37.20
CA HIS A 123 25.06 0.16 -36.96
C HIS A 123 25.14 -1.35 -37.20
N GLU A 124 24.40 -2.18 -36.44
CA GLU A 124 23.53 -3.25 -36.98
C GLU A 124 22.76 -4.06 -35.91
N GLN A 125 21.75 -4.80 -36.38
CA GLN A 125 20.86 -5.79 -35.73
C GLN A 125 20.33 -6.70 -36.87
N PRO A 126 19.82 -7.95 -36.66
CA PRO A 126 19.68 -8.75 -35.43
C PRO A 126 20.17 -10.23 -35.59
N SER A 127 19.74 -11.13 -34.69
CA SER A 127 19.77 -12.62 -34.77
C SER A 127 21.15 -13.31 -34.62
N HIS A 128 21.30 -14.58 -34.18
CA HIS A 128 20.41 -15.76 -34.12
C HIS A 128 20.47 -16.55 -32.79
N HIS A 129 19.55 -17.51 -32.59
CA HIS A 129 19.60 -18.55 -31.54
C HIS A 129 20.76 -19.55 -31.70
N LEU A 130 21.14 -20.24 -30.60
CA LEU A 130 21.13 -21.71 -30.44
C LEU A 130 21.37 -22.05 -28.93
N PRO A 131 21.14 -23.29 -28.43
CA PRO A 131 20.79 -23.52 -27.02
C PRO A 131 21.96 -23.93 -26.10
N SER A 132 21.73 -23.79 -24.79
CA SER A 132 22.46 -24.50 -23.73
C SER A 132 21.49 -25.29 -22.85
N SER A 133 21.97 -26.40 -22.27
CA SER A 133 21.15 -27.43 -21.60
C SER A 133 20.94 -27.18 -20.10
N GLU A 134 19.84 -27.75 -19.61
CA GLU A 134 19.49 -28.04 -18.21
C GLU A 134 20.62 -27.98 -17.18
N HIS A 135 20.52 -27.04 -16.23
CA HIS A 135 20.94 -27.24 -14.85
C HIS A 135 20.06 -26.41 -13.91
N GLU A 136 18.88 -26.93 -13.59
CA GLU A 136 18.05 -26.39 -12.51
C GLU A 136 18.84 -26.42 -11.19
N LYS A 137 19.20 -25.24 -10.67
CA LYS A 137 19.49 -25.05 -9.26
C LYS A 137 18.32 -24.29 -8.66
N ALA A 138 17.64 -24.89 -7.68
CA ALA A 138 16.64 -24.16 -6.90
C ALA A 138 17.30 -22.96 -6.20
N PRO A 139 16.63 -21.78 -6.13
CA PRO A 139 17.18 -20.58 -5.52
C PRO A 139 17.50 -20.81 -4.04
N ALA A 140 18.58 -20.18 -3.56
CA ALA A 140 19.32 -20.61 -2.37
C ALA A 140 18.51 -20.62 -1.06
N TRP A 141 17.44 -19.82 -0.99
CA TRP A 141 16.58 -19.65 0.19
C TRP A 141 15.51 -20.74 0.34
N THR A 142 15.21 -21.50 -0.72
CA THR A 142 14.24 -22.62 -0.70
C THR A 142 14.68 -23.79 0.20
N SER A 143 15.96 -23.84 0.57
CA SER A 143 16.52 -24.88 1.45
C SER A 143 16.47 -24.56 2.95
N SER A 144 15.60 -23.63 3.38
CA SER A 144 15.35 -23.30 4.79
C SER A 144 14.34 -24.22 5.51
N THR A 145 14.22 -25.49 5.09
CA THR A 145 13.60 -26.51 5.96
C THR A 145 14.40 -26.60 7.25
N VAL A 146 13.80 -26.18 8.36
CA VAL A 146 14.50 -26.03 9.64
C VAL A 146 15.12 -27.36 10.08
N GLN A 147 16.42 -27.54 9.84
CA GLN A 147 17.25 -28.56 10.49
C GLN A 147 17.44 -28.18 11.96
N ARG A 148 16.33 -28.29 12.70
CA ARG A 148 16.23 -28.23 14.15
C ARG A 148 17.30 -29.18 14.67
N LYS A 149 18.34 -28.65 15.36
CA LYS A 149 19.39 -29.46 16.02
C LYS A 149 18.73 -30.27 17.15
N ARG A 150 18.08 -31.37 16.74
CA ARG A 150 17.11 -32.15 17.51
C ARG A 150 17.87 -32.91 18.58
N ASN A 151 17.98 -32.28 19.75
CA ASN A 151 18.75 -32.74 20.90
C ASN A 151 18.46 -34.23 21.20
N ARG A 152 19.32 -35.13 20.69
CA ARG A 152 19.08 -36.59 20.65
C ARG A 152 18.82 -37.18 22.04
N LYS A 153 19.34 -36.54 23.10
CA LYS A 153 19.10 -36.89 24.51
C LYS A 153 17.61 -36.88 24.91
N ARG A 154 16.76 -35.97 24.37
CA ARG A 154 15.32 -35.94 24.74
C ARG A 154 14.52 -37.11 24.14
N TRP A 155 14.90 -37.58 22.95
CA TRP A 155 14.21 -38.70 22.29
C TRP A 155 14.55 -40.07 22.90
N ALA A 156 15.76 -40.24 23.45
CA ALA A 156 16.11 -41.43 24.22
C ALA A 156 15.23 -41.59 25.47
N TRP A 157 15.02 -40.51 26.25
CA TRP A 157 14.12 -40.53 27.41
C TRP A 157 12.66 -40.76 27.03
N ALA A 158 12.19 -40.19 25.92
CA ALA A 158 10.83 -40.44 25.43
C ALA A 158 10.62 -41.91 25.01
N LEU A 159 11.60 -42.54 24.36
CA LEU A 159 11.54 -43.97 24.01
C LEU A 159 11.59 -44.87 25.25
N LEU A 160 12.41 -44.55 26.25
CA LEU A 160 12.44 -45.27 27.53
C LEU A 160 11.11 -45.16 28.28
N ALA A 161 10.49 -43.97 28.31
CA ALA A 161 9.17 -43.78 28.89
C ALA A 161 8.07 -44.55 28.15
N LEU A 162 8.11 -44.57 26.81
CA LEU A 162 7.16 -45.34 25.99
C LEU A 162 7.32 -46.85 26.20
N LEU A 163 8.56 -47.35 26.28
CA LEU A 163 8.83 -48.76 26.57
C LEU A 163 8.40 -49.16 28.00
N ALA A 164 8.57 -48.27 28.98
CA ALA A 164 8.05 -48.47 30.33
C ALA A 164 6.51 -48.53 30.37
N LEU A 165 5.83 -47.64 29.63
CA LEU A 165 4.36 -47.66 29.50
C LEU A 165 3.85 -48.91 28.79
N ILE A 166 4.55 -49.40 27.76
CA ILE A 166 4.23 -50.68 27.09
C ILE A 166 4.42 -51.86 28.06
N ALA A 167 5.50 -51.88 28.86
CA ALA A 167 5.71 -52.91 29.87
C ALA A 167 4.61 -52.92 30.95
N ILE A 168 4.13 -51.75 31.38
CA ILE A 168 3.00 -51.61 32.32
C ILE A 168 1.69 -52.10 31.65
N GLY A 169 1.44 -51.73 30.39
CA GLY A 169 0.25 -52.15 29.64
C GLY A 169 0.18 -53.67 29.44
N VAL A 170 1.31 -54.31 29.09
CA VAL A 170 1.39 -55.78 28.98
C VAL A 170 1.26 -56.45 30.35
N GLY A 171 1.82 -55.86 31.41
CA GLY A 171 1.67 -56.36 32.78
C GLY A 171 0.24 -56.35 33.31
N LEU A 172 -0.59 -55.40 32.87
CA LEU A 172 -2.01 -55.31 33.25
C LEU A 172 -2.93 -56.17 32.36
N GLY A 173 -2.52 -56.51 31.14
CA GLY A 173 -3.36 -57.24 30.17
C GLY A 173 -3.53 -58.75 30.43
N VAL A 174 -2.70 -59.36 31.29
CA VAL A 174 -2.69 -60.82 31.52
C VAL A 174 -3.48 -61.22 32.79
N GLY A 175 -3.89 -60.25 33.60
CA GLY A 175 -4.34 -60.48 34.98
C GLY A 175 -5.78 -60.10 35.30
N LEU A 176 -6.80 -60.52 34.52
CA LEU A 176 -8.19 -60.62 34.99
C LEU A 176 -9.11 -61.40 34.01
N GLY A 177 -9.14 -62.73 34.16
CA GLY A 177 -10.22 -63.55 33.62
C GLY A 177 -10.91 -64.28 34.76
N LEU A 178 -12.19 -63.96 35.03
CA LEU A 178 -13.20 -64.73 35.79
C LEU A 178 -14.44 -63.84 36.06
N GLY A 179 -15.68 -64.36 35.91
CA GLY A 179 -16.83 -63.79 36.64
C GLY A 179 -18.20 -63.65 35.96
N LEU A 180 -18.90 -64.78 35.77
CA LEU A 180 -20.36 -64.96 35.94
C LEU A 180 -21.36 -64.60 34.81
N ASN A 181 -22.35 -65.51 34.67
CA ASN A 181 -23.51 -65.45 33.78
C ASN A 181 -24.62 -64.53 34.31
N LYS A 182 -25.48 -64.04 33.41
CA LYS A 182 -26.93 -64.29 33.56
C LYS A 182 -27.73 -64.31 32.26
N ASP A 183 -28.84 -65.04 32.33
CA ASP A 183 -29.73 -65.48 31.26
C ASP A 183 -30.47 -64.41 30.44
N LYS A 184 -30.83 -64.81 29.20
CA LYS A 184 -31.97 -64.35 28.38
C LYS A 184 -31.87 -62.90 27.83
N ASP A 185 -32.41 -62.58 26.65
CA ASP A 185 -33.47 -63.26 25.88
C ASP A 185 -33.42 -62.96 24.35
N LYS A 186 -34.28 -63.64 23.57
CA LYS A 186 -34.74 -63.32 22.20
C LYS A 186 -33.81 -63.51 20.97
N ASN A 187 -34.19 -64.52 20.18
CA ASN A 187 -34.24 -64.61 18.71
C ASN A 187 -32.97 -64.53 17.84
N LYS A 188 -32.56 -65.72 17.34
CA LYS A 188 -31.82 -65.92 16.08
C LYS A 188 -32.74 -65.69 14.87
N SER A 189 -32.20 -65.15 13.76
CA SER A 189 -31.83 -65.92 12.54
C SER A 189 -31.45 -64.94 11.40
N SER A 190 -30.47 -65.14 10.51
CA SER A 190 -29.57 -66.26 10.13
C SER A 190 -30.11 -67.34 9.16
N SER A 191 -30.19 -67.00 7.87
CA SER A 191 -29.77 -67.82 6.70
C SER A 191 -29.77 -66.87 5.46
N ASP A 192 -29.18 -67.15 4.29
CA ASP A 192 -28.68 -68.38 3.65
C ASP A 192 -27.17 -68.24 3.28
N ALA A 193 -26.35 -69.27 3.03
CA ALA A 193 -26.54 -70.62 2.46
C ALA A 193 -26.81 -70.64 0.93
N SER A 194 -26.42 -71.64 0.14
CA SER A 194 -25.56 -72.82 0.40
C SER A 194 -24.84 -73.28 -0.89
N ALA A 195 -24.04 -74.34 -0.82
CA ALA A 195 -23.25 -74.88 -1.94
C ALA A 195 -24.08 -75.65 -3.00
N GLY A 196 -23.50 -75.85 -4.20
CA GLY A 196 -24.13 -76.54 -5.34
C GLY A 196 -23.12 -77.13 -6.35
N ASP A 197 -22.51 -78.25 -5.96
CA ASP A 197 -21.72 -79.27 -6.69
C ASP A 197 -21.65 -79.25 -8.25
N SER A 198 -20.43 -79.40 -8.84
CA SER A 198 -20.08 -80.54 -9.72
C SER A 198 -18.69 -80.48 -10.42
N ASN A 199 -17.98 -81.62 -10.36
CA ASN A 199 -16.93 -82.18 -11.25
C ASN A 199 -16.06 -81.29 -12.18
N ALA A 200 -14.73 -81.35 -12.00
CA ALA A 200 -13.83 -82.19 -12.81
C ALA A 200 -12.38 -82.27 -12.25
N GLY A 201 -11.62 -83.33 -12.57
CA GLY A 201 -10.19 -83.49 -12.20
C GLY A 201 -9.20 -82.75 -13.13
N LYS A 202 -7.88 -82.76 -12.91
CA LYS A 202 -7.05 -83.78 -12.23
C LYS A 202 -5.78 -83.21 -11.56
N SER A 203 -5.28 -84.00 -10.59
CA SER A 203 -3.88 -84.26 -10.17
C SER A 203 -2.73 -83.23 -10.28
N ALA A 204 -1.94 -83.20 -9.20
CA ALA A 204 -0.52 -82.80 -9.15
C ALA A 204 0.38 -83.76 -10.02
N SER A 205 1.70 -83.58 -10.20
CA SER A 205 2.71 -83.02 -9.27
C SER A 205 4.02 -82.54 -9.93
N GLU A 206 4.74 -81.68 -9.20
CA GLU A 206 6.20 -81.56 -9.04
C GLU A 206 7.15 -82.05 -10.16
N SER A 207 7.99 -81.13 -10.66
CA SER A 207 9.47 -81.17 -10.49
C SER A 207 10.17 -80.01 -11.25
N ALA A 208 11.38 -79.64 -10.85
CA ALA A 208 12.13 -78.50 -11.40
C ALA A 208 13.26 -78.93 -12.37
N LYS A 209 13.58 -78.07 -13.35
CA LYS A 209 14.97 -77.72 -13.73
C LYS A 209 15.07 -76.62 -14.81
N GLU A 210 16.05 -75.73 -14.58
CA GLU A 210 16.99 -75.05 -15.49
C GLU A 210 16.56 -74.40 -16.84
N GLU A 211 17.23 -73.27 -17.13
CA GLU A 211 17.20 -72.40 -18.32
C GLU A 211 17.61 -73.10 -19.66
N PRO A 212 17.37 -72.55 -20.89
CA PRO A 212 17.68 -71.13 -21.23
C PRO A 212 16.93 -70.38 -22.38
N THR A 213 17.10 -69.04 -22.35
CA THR A 213 17.16 -68.06 -23.48
C THR A 213 15.99 -67.83 -24.48
N LYS A 214 15.59 -66.54 -24.58
CA LYS A 214 15.16 -65.74 -25.78
C LYS A 214 13.94 -66.25 -26.60
N THR A 215 13.02 -65.43 -27.12
CA THR A 215 13.18 -64.09 -27.74
C THR A 215 11.83 -63.34 -27.88
N SER A 216 11.87 -62.00 -27.92
CA SER A 216 10.95 -61.04 -28.60
C SER A 216 9.42 -61.09 -28.41
N GLU A 217 8.85 -59.93 -28.04
CA GLU A 217 7.42 -59.66 -27.92
C GLU A 217 6.70 -59.42 -29.27
N GLN A 218 5.36 -59.55 -29.28
CA GLN A 218 4.48 -58.66 -30.04
C GLN A 218 3.27 -58.29 -29.18
N ALA A 219 2.94 -57.00 -29.10
CA ALA A 219 1.93 -56.46 -28.17
C ALA A 219 0.64 -56.00 -28.86
N LYS A 220 -0.48 -56.07 -28.14
CA LYS A 220 -1.74 -55.40 -28.45
C LYS A 220 -2.56 -55.19 -27.17
N PRO A 221 -3.46 -54.20 -27.14
CA PRO A 221 -3.14 -52.82 -26.78
C PRO A 221 -3.50 -52.52 -25.32
N SER A 222 -2.80 -51.55 -24.71
CA SER A 222 -3.14 -51.08 -23.35
C SER A 222 -4.41 -50.21 -23.34
N ALA A 223 -4.96 -50.00 -22.14
CA ALA A 223 -6.23 -49.30 -21.93
C ALA A 223 -6.20 -47.83 -22.35
N THR A 224 -7.38 -47.31 -22.72
CA THR A 224 -7.62 -45.88 -22.91
C THR A 224 -7.35 -45.11 -21.62
N SER A 225 -6.49 -44.09 -21.70
CA SER A 225 -6.36 -43.07 -20.66
C SER A 225 -7.69 -42.32 -20.50
N GLU A 226 -8.18 -42.15 -19.26
CA GLU A 226 -9.23 -41.16 -18.99
C GLU A 226 -8.75 -39.77 -19.43
N ALA A 227 -9.62 -38.99 -20.05
CA ALA A 227 -9.32 -37.59 -20.34
C ALA A 227 -9.11 -36.82 -19.02
N PRO A 228 -8.14 -35.91 -18.93
CA PRO A 228 -7.91 -35.13 -17.71
C PRO A 228 -9.18 -34.34 -17.37
N LYS A 229 -9.66 -34.50 -16.14
CA LYS A 229 -10.86 -33.80 -15.65
C LYS A 229 -10.62 -32.28 -15.75
N PRO A 230 -11.60 -31.48 -16.19
CA PRO A 230 -11.44 -30.04 -16.29
C PRO A 230 -11.08 -29.45 -14.92
N LYS A 231 -10.10 -28.53 -14.90
CA LYS A 231 -9.75 -27.80 -13.67
C LYS A 231 -10.97 -26.97 -13.23
N PRO A 232 -11.30 -26.89 -11.93
CA PRO A 232 -12.36 -25.99 -11.46
C PRO A 232 -12.03 -24.55 -11.84
N THR A 233 -13.00 -23.82 -12.40
CA THR A 233 -12.87 -22.41 -12.76
C THR A 233 -13.36 -21.45 -11.67
N MET A 234 -13.96 -21.97 -10.60
CA MET A 234 -14.35 -21.21 -9.41
C MET A 234 -14.41 -22.09 -8.17
N GLY A 235 -14.40 -21.49 -6.98
CA GLY A 235 -14.58 -22.22 -5.72
C GLY A 235 -14.69 -21.30 -4.49
N GLY A 236 -15.33 -21.81 -3.43
CA GLY A 236 -15.44 -21.13 -2.14
C GLY A 236 -14.66 -21.86 -1.04
N GLN A 237 -15.11 -21.72 0.21
CA GLN A 237 -14.51 -22.36 1.38
C GLN A 237 -14.21 -23.86 1.18
N GLY A 238 -12.98 -24.28 1.49
CA GLY A 238 -12.55 -25.68 1.40
C GLY A 238 -12.26 -26.19 -0.01
N SER A 239 -12.36 -25.35 -1.05
CA SER A 239 -11.98 -25.73 -2.42
C SER A 239 -10.46 -25.75 -2.63
N ASN A 240 -9.96 -26.60 -3.53
CA ASN A 240 -8.55 -26.59 -3.92
C ASN A 240 -8.32 -25.56 -5.04
N ILE A 241 -7.37 -24.65 -4.83
CA ILE A 241 -6.85 -23.72 -5.85
C ILE A 241 -5.50 -24.19 -6.36
N THR A 242 -5.25 -24.00 -7.66
CA THR A 242 -3.91 -23.95 -8.24
C THR A 242 -3.44 -22.50 -8.28
N LEU A 243 -2.22 -22.23 -7.86
CA LEU A 243 -1.60 -20.90 -7.87
C LEU A 243 -0.77 -20.67 -9.15
N SER A 244 -0.35 -19.44 -9.41
CA SER A 244 0.44 -19.07 -10.60
C SER A 244 1.82 -19.77 -10.70
N ASP A 245 2.38 -20.25 -9.60
CA ASP A 245 3.60 -21.07 -9.56
C ASP A 245 3.35 -22.57 -9.84
N GLY A 246 2.10 -22.95 -10.09
CA GLY A 246 1.67 -24.34 -10.32
C GLY A 246 1.44 -25.17 -9.05
N THR A 247 1.73 -24.62 -7.85
CA THR A 247 1.43 -25.28 -6.58
C THR A 247 -0.08 -25.27 -6.28
N THR A 248 -0.49 -25.98 -5.24
CA THR A 248 -1.89 -26.04 -4.80
C THR A 248 -2.03 -25.78 -3.30
N MET A 249 -3.16 -25.18 -2.93
CA MET A 249 -3.58 -25.02 -1.54
C MET A 249 -5.10 -25.14 -1.41
N VAL A 250 -5.58 -25.37 -0.18
CA VAL A 250 -6.99 -25.23 0.16
C VAL A 250 -7.29 -23.74 0.34
N TYR A 251 -8.37 -23.25 -0.26
CA TYR A 251 -8.88 -21.90 -0.04
C TYR A 251 -9.71 -21.88 1.25
N ASP A 252 -9.16 -21.28 2.31
CA ASP A 252 -9.75 -21.22 3.64
C ASP A 252 -10.26 -19.80 3.94
N ASN A 253 -11.41 -19.45 3.38
CA ASN A 253 -12.10 -18.17 3.54
C ASN A 253 -13.42 -18.39 4.32
N PRO A 254 -13.41 -18.21 5.66
CA PRO A 254 -14.61 -18.43 6.48
C PRO A 254 -15.68 -17.35 6.31
N HIS A 255 -15.37 -16.24 5.64
CA HIS A 255 -16.25 -15.08 5.47
C HIS A 255 -17.19 -15.17 4.26
N GLY A 256 -17.19 -16.31 3.55
CA GLY A 256 -18.09 -16.58 2.42
C GLY A 256 -17.62 -15.99 1.08
N GLY A 257 -16.33 -15.71 0.94
CA GLY A 257 -15.73 -15.37 -0.36
C GLY A 257 -15.62 -16.57 -1.29
N TYR A 258 -15.49 -16.30 -2.59
CA TYR A 258 -15.21 -17.29 -3.62
C TYR A 258 -14.30 -16.70 -4.71
N TRP A 259 -13.37 -17.52 -5.19
CA TRP A 259 -12.44 -17.17 -6.25
C TRP A 259 -12.99 -17.59 -7.62
N VAL A 260 -12.52 -16.92 -8.68
CA VAL A 260 -12.81 -17.28 -10.08
C VAL A 260 -11.52 -17.19 -10.90
N GLN A 261 -11.24 -18.25 -11.67
CA GLN A 261 -10.14 -18.34 -12.63
C GLN A 261 -10.65 -19.08 -13.86
N ASP A 262 -11.14 -18.34 -14.85
CA ASP A 262 -11.57 -18.88 -16.14
C ASP A 262 -10.45 -18.72 -17.19
N PRO A 263 -9.84 -19.81 -17.69
CA PRO A 263 -8.83 -19.75 -18.74
C PRO A 263 -9.35 -19.19 -20.08
N GLU A 264 -10.65 -19.30 -20.35
CA GLU A 264 -11.29 -18.74 -21.55
C GLU A 264 -11.71 -17.26 -21.36
N ASN A 265 -11.65 -16.75 -20.13
CA ASN A 265 -11.96 -15.36 -19.78
C ASN A 265 -11.07 -14.85 -18.61
N PRO A 266 -9.80 -14.51 -18.86
CA PRO A 266 -8.89 -14.00 -17.82
C PRO A 266 -9.27 -12.63 -17.25
N PHE A 267 -10.28 -11.97 -17.82
CA PHE A 267 -10.83 -10.69 -17.36
C PHE A 267 -12.20 -10.86 -16.67
N ASN A 268 -12.61 -12.08 -16.33
CA ASN A 268 -13.79 -12.37 -15.51
C ASN A 268 -13.73 -11.57 -14.19
N ASN A 269 -14.86 -10.97 -13.78
CA ASN A 269 -14.94 -10.11 -12.59
C ASN A 269 -15.88 -10.66 -11.51
N ASP A 270 -16.35 -11.89 -11.65
CA ASP A 270 -17.45 -12.45 -10.86
C ASP A 270 -17.03 -12.83 -9.44
N ALA A 271 -15.71 -12.93 -9.18
CA ALA A 271 -15.11 -13.27 -7.89
C ALA A 271 -15.45 -12.26 -6.78
N ARG A 272 -15.45 -12.76 -5.54
CA ARG A 272 -15.94 -12.05 -4.36
C ARG A 272 -15.09 -12.36 -3.12
N PRO A 273 -14.56 -11.37 -2.39
CA PRO A 273 -13.59 -11.63 -1.32
C PRO A 273 -14.27 -12.09 -0.02
N ASN A 274 -15.52 -11.68 0.22
CA ASN A 274 -16.30 -12.03 1.41
C ASN A 274 -17.80 -11.77 1.16
N SER A 275 -18.67 -12.20 2.09
CA SER A 275 -20.12 -12.21 1.92
C SER A 275 -20.81 -10.83 2.02
N TRP A 276 -20.10 -9.77 2.41
CA TRP A 276 -20.60 -8.38 2.49
C TRP A 276 -20.13 -7.49 1.34
N THR A 277 -18.92 -7.71 0.81
CA THR A 277 -18.35 -6.94 -0.30
C THR A 277 -19.03 -7.29 -1.63
N GLN A 278 -19.29 -6.32 -2.48
CA GLN A 278 -19.81 -6.56 -3.84
C GLN A 278 -18.75 -7.22 -4.74
N PRO A 279 -19.09 -8.17 -5.64
CA PRO A 279 -18.17 -8.67 -6.67
C PRO A 279 -17.53 -7.54 -7.49
N LEU A 280 -16.41 -7.79 -8.16
CA LEU A 280 -15.79 -6.80 -9.08
C LEU A 280 -16.68 -6.52 -10.30
N ASN A 281 -17.49 -7.53 -10.63
CA ASN A 281 -18.89 -7.49 -11.08
C ASN A 281 -19.58 -6.11 -11.10
N GLU A 282 -19.62 -5.50 -9.92
CA GLU A 282 -20.53 -4.43 -9.56
C GLU A 282 -19.79 -3.13 -9.18
N THR A 283 -20.45 -2.00 -9.46
CA THR A 283 -20.01 -0.68 -9.02
C THR A 283 -19.95 -0.62 -7.49
N TRP A 284 -18.78 -0.30 -6.95
CA TRP A 284 -18.57 -0.07 -5.52
C TRP A 284 -19.46 1.06 -5.00
N ASP A 285 -20.37 0.75 -4.08
CA ASP A 285 -21.14 1.77 -3.38
C ASP A 285 -20.25 2.51 -2.36
N MET A 286 -19.88 3.75 -2.69
CA MET A 286 -19.10 4.60 -1.80
C MET A 286 -19.84 4.98 -0.51
N ASN A 287 -21.18 4.93 -0.49
CA ASN A 287 -21.96 5.37 0.68
C ASN A 287 -21.99 4.30 1.78
N SER A 288 -22.18 3.02 1.41
CA SER A 288 -22.27 1.90 2.34
C SER A 288 -21.02 1.01 2.40
N GLY A 289 -20.19 0.99 1.36
CA GLY A 289 -19.00 0.15 1.26
C GLY A 289 -17.86 0.65 2.15
N ARG A 290 -17.48 -0.15 3.16
CA ARG A 290 -16.30 0.10 4.00
C ARG A 290 -15.05 -0.54 3.40
N ILE A 291 -13.98 0.24 3.32
CA ILE A 291 -12.68 -0.18 2.78
C ILE A 291 -11.87 -0.76 3.93
N TRP A 292 -11.63 -2.07 3.93
CA TRP A 292 -10.79 -2.76 4.90
C TRP A 292 -9.72 -3.52 4.15
N GLY A 293 -8.49 -3.03 4.24
CA GLY A 293 -7.39 -3.55 3.43
C GLY A 293 -6.04 -3.53 4.13
N VAL A 294 -5.05 -3.98 3.38
CA VAL A 294 -3.64 -3.93 3.75
C VAL A 294 -2.84 -3.29 2.63
N ASN A 295 -1.75 -2.65 3.01
CA ASN A 295 -0.72 -2.25 2.08
C ASN A 295 0.14 -3.47 1.71
N LEU A 296 0.64 -3.45 0.48
CA LEU A 296 1.72 -4.33 0.01
C LEU A 296 3.05 -3.55 0.00
N GLY A 297 3.30 -2.79 1.07
CA GLY A 297 4.54 -2.03 1.28
C GLY A 297 5.76 -2.94 1.30
N GLY A 298 6.93 -2.42 0.92
CA GLY A 298 8.16 -3.18 0.77
C GLY A 298 8.25 -4.08 -0.47
N TRP A 299 7.17 -4.25 -1.26
CA TRP A 299 7.18 -5.13 -2.44
C TRP A 299 7.69 -4.43 -3.71
N LEU A 300 6.90 -3.54 -4.30
CA LEU A 300 7.23 -2.82 -5.57
C LEU A 300 7.78 -1.40 -5.34
N ASN A 301 8.07 -1.12 -4.08
CA ASN A 301 8.83 -0.01 -3.54
C ASN A 301 9.43 -0.53 -2.23
N THR A 302 10.76 -0.58 -2.11
CA THR A 302 11.44 -1.27 -1.02
C THR A 302 11.80 -0.36 0.16
N GLU A 303 11.71 -0.93 1.37
CA GLU A 303 11.95 -0.21 2.62
C GLU A 303 12.77 -1.05 3.61
N PRO A 304 13.80 -0.47 4.25
CA PRO A 304 14.67 -1.19 5.17
C PRO A 304 13.95 -1.90 6.31
N PHE A 305 12.89 -1.32 6.87
CA PHE A 305 12.19 -1.94 8.01
C PHE A 305 11.16 -3.01 7.60
N ILE A 306 10.71 -3.00 6.33
CA ILE A 306 9.75 -3.98 5.81
C ILE A 306 10.48 -5.19 5.23
N VAL A 307 11.61 -4.99 4.55
CA VAL A 307 12.39 -6.07 3.92
C VAL A 307 13.86 -6.08 4.38
N PRO A 308 14.14 -6.06 5.70
CA PRO A 308 15.49 -5.82 6.22
C PRO A 308 16.53 -6.83 5.73
N GLY A 309 16.17 -8.10 5.51
CA GLY A 309 17.06 -9.10 4.93
C GLY A 309 17.62 -8.72 3.54
N LEU A 310 16.84 -8.00 2.71
CA LEU A 310 17.28 -7.51 1.40
C LEU A 310 18.37 -6.42 1.54
N TYR A 311 18.29 -5.59 2.58
CA TYR A 311 19.27 -4.54 2.85
C TYR A 311 20.52 -5.07 3.59
N GLU A 312 20.39 -6.14 4.39
CA GLU A 312 21.48 -6.73 5.19
C GLU A 312 22.67 -7.27 4.37
N ASP A 313 22.56 -7.45 3.04
CA ASP A 313 23.70 -7.76 2.16
C ASP A 313 24.41 -6.51 1.60
N TYR A 314 23.77 -5.35 1.61
CA TYR A 314 24.25 -4.14 0.92
C TYR A 314 24.47 -2.93 1.84
N LEU A 315 24.37 -3.09 3.16
CA LEU A 315 24.53 -2.00 4.15
C LEU A 315 25.81 -1.16 3.98
N GLY A 316 26.91 -1.75 3.49
CA GLY A 316 28.15 -1.02 3.20
C GLY A 316 28.68 -0.19 4.37
N SER A 317 29.23 0.98 4.07
CA SER A 317 29.68 1.97 5.07
C SER A 317 29.64 3.39 4.50
N GLY A 318 29.65 4.41 5.37
CA GLY A 318 29.57 5.81 4.98
C GLY A 318 28.21 6.21 4.38
N ASP A 319 28.19 7.36 3.69
CA ASP A 319 26.94 7.94 3.16
C ASP A 319 26.26 7.10 2.08
N SER A 320 27.02 6.26 1.37
CA SER A 320 26.52 5.34 0.34
C SER A 320 25.89 4.06 0.89
N LYS A 321 25.68 3.95 2.21
CA LYS A 321 24.96 2.87 2.86
C LYS A 321 23.55 2.69 2.29
N SER A 322 23.17 1.45 1.99
CA SER A 322 21.80 1.09 1.60
C SER A 322 20.80 1.38 2.72
N LYS A 323 20.20 2.57 2.65
CA LYS A 323 19.21 3.13 3.59
C LYS A 323 17.88 3.50 2.91
N ASP A 324 17.85 3.40 1.60
CA ASP A 324 16.77 3.70 0.65
C ASP A 324 16.95 2.81 -0.60
N GLU A 325 15.96 2.73 -1.50
CA GLU A 325 16.08 1.91 -2.72
C GLU A 325 17.14 2.46 -3.70
N TYR A 326 17.43 3.77 -3.67
CA TYR A 326 18.48 4.39 -4.47
C TYR A 326 19.85 3.76 -4.17
N TRP A 327 20.28 3.78 -2.90
CA TRP A 327 21.56 3.20 -2.48
C TRP A 327 21.54 1.68 -2.55
N LEU A 328 20.41 1.03 -2.28
CA LEU A 328 20.25 -0.41 -2.50
C LEU A 328 20.56 -0.76 -3.96
N SER A 329 19.93 -0.07 -4.91
CA SER A 329 20.12 -0.31 -6.34
C SER A 329 21.55 0.00 -6.79
N THR A 330 22.11 1.10 -6.27
CA THR A 330 23.51 1.48 -6.52
C THR A 330 24.50 0.41 -6.06
N ASN A 331 24.28 -0.14 -4.86
CA ASN A 331 25.18 -1.11 -4.23
C ASN A 331 24.99 -2.53 -4.76
N MET A 332 23.80 -2.88 -5.26
CA MET A 332 23.59 -4.12 -6.03
C MET A 332 24.37 -4.09 -7.35
N GLY A 333 24.41 -2.94 -8.03
CA GLY A 333 25.17 -2.74 -9.27
C GLY A 333 24.79 -3.78 -10.34
N ALA A 334 25.75 -4.63 -10.73
CA ALA A 334 25.51 -5.71 -11.69
C ALA A 334 24.45 -6.74 -11.23
N ASN A 335 24.23 -6.89 -9.92
CA ASN A 335 23.25 -7.82 -9.35
C ASN A 335 21.81 -7.25 -9.27
N LEU A 336 21.60 -5.97 -9.65
CA LEU A 336 20.34 -5.25 -9.49
C LEU A 336 19.15 -5.99 -10.10
N THR A 337 19.29 -6.44 -11.35
CA THR A 337 18.21 -7.13 -12.07
C THR A 337 17.86 -8.47 -11.42
N GLU A 338 18.86 -9.25 -10.99
CA GLU A 338 18.65 -10.58 -10.40
C GLU A 338 18.02 -10.47 -9.01
N ALA A 339 18.63 -9.69 -8.10
CA ALA A 339 18.18 -9.58 -6.71
C ALA A 339 16.80 -8.92 -6.56
N MET A 340 16.51 -7.85 -7.31
CA MET A 340 15.18 -7.23 -7.25
C MET A 340 14.11 -8.08 -7.94
N THR A 341 14.46 -8.88 -8.96
CA THR A 341 13.50 -9.83 -9.55
C THR A 341 13.20 -10.99 -8.59
N GLU A 342 14.21 -11.59 -7.94
CA GLU A 342 13.98 -12.61 -6.89
C GLU A 342 13.10 -12.05 -5.76
N HIS A 343 13.35 -10.81 -5.32
CA HIS A 343 12.51 -10.11 -4.34
C HIS A 343 11.06 -9.95 -4.83
N TYR A 344 10.85 -9.42 -6.04
CA TYR A 344 9.50 -9.23 -6.59
C TYR A 344 8.75 -10.57 -6.81
N GLU A 345 9.44 -11.67 -7.11
CA GLU A 345 8.83 -13.00 -7.28
C GLU A 345 8.52 -13.72 -5.97
N THR A 346 9.32 -13.51 -4.92
CA THR A 346 9.24 -14.31 -3.69
C THR A 346 8.65 -13.58 -2.49
N PHE A 347 8.68 -12.24 -2.44
CA PHE A 347 8.20 -11.52 -1.26
C PHE A 347 6.66 -11.48 -1.19
N ILE A 348 5.95 -11.11 -2.25
CA ILE A 348 4.48 -11.20 -2.32
C ILE A 348 4.09 -12.09 -3.49
N THR A 349 3.15 -13.00 -3.22
CA THR A 349 2.76 -14.10 -4.08
C THR A 349 1.23 -14.19 -4.21
N GLU A 350 0.71 -15.01 -5.13
CA GLU A 350 -0.73 -15.27 -5.23
C GLU A 350 -1.35 -15.76 -3.91
N ARG A 351 -0.56 -16.53 -3.13
CA ARG A 351 -0.95 -17.04 -1.82
C ARG A 351 -1.30 -15.90 -0.85
N ASP A 352 -0.56 -14.79 -0.89
CA ASP A 352 -0.83 -13.63 -0.06
C ASP A 352 -2.19 -13.01 -0.39
N PHE A 353 -2.57 -12.93 -1.67
CA PHE A 353 -3.87 -12.42 -2.09
C PHE A 353 -5.02 -13.34 -1.68
N ALA A 354 -4.81 -14.66 -1.72
CA ALA A 354 -5.75 -15.63 -1.17
C ALA A 354 -5.93 -15.44 0.36
N GLU A 355 -4.81 -15.33 1.10
CA GLU A 355 -4.81 -15.15 2.55
C GLU A 355 -5.37 -13.79 3.00
N ILE A 356 -5.22 -12.73 2.20
CA ILE A 356 -5.83 -11.40 2.42
C ILE A 356 -7.36 -11.48 2.32
N ALA A 357 -7.91 -12.07 1.25
CA ALA A 357 -9.35 -12.26 1.12
C ALA A 357 -9.91 -13.18 2.23
N SER A 358 -9.15 -14.22 2.59
CA SER A 358 -9.45 -15.10 3.73
C SER A 358 -9.45 -14.40 5.09
N ALA A 359 -8.79 -13.25 5.26
CA ALA A 359 -8.79 -12.44 6.48
C ALA A 359 -9.96 -11.43 6.55
N GLY A 360 -11.00 -11.61 5.73
CA GLY A 360 -12.17 -10.74 5.67
C GLY A 360 -11.92 -9.39 4.97
N LEU A 361 -10.71 -9.13 4.48
CA LEU A 361 -10.35 -7.90 3.80
C LEU A 361 -10.94 -7.86 2.39
N ASN A 362 -11.14 -6.65 1.85
CA ASN A 362 -11.78 -6.42 0.56
C ASN A 362 -11.00 -5.50 -0.40
N TRP A 363 -9.97 -4.82 0.09
CA TRP A 363 -9.08 -4.00 -0.73
C TRP A 363 -7.60 -4.28 -0.41
N ILE A 364 -6.72 -3.95 -1.36
CA ILE A 364 -5.29 -3.74 -1.10
C ILE A 364 -4.88 -2.32 -1.54
N ARG A 365 -3.83 -1.78 -0.91
CA ARG A 365 -3.09 -0.63 -1.41
C ARG A 365 -1.75 -1.12 -1.95
N LEU A 366 -1.40 -0.69 -3.17
CA LEU A 366 -0.22 -1.16 -3.91
C LEU A 366 0.73 0.01 -4.20
N PRO A 367 1.68 0.29 -3.28
CA PRO A 367 2.80 1.19 -3.51
C PRO A 367 3.64 0.78 -4.73
N ILE A 368 3.88 1.72 -5.64
CA ILE A 368 4.84 1.57 -6.75
C ILE A 368 5.78 2.77 -6.83
N GLY A 369 7.07 2.49 -7.10
CA GLY A 369 8.03 3.53 -7.44
C GLY A 369 7.86 4.05 -8.88
N HIS A 370 8.17 5.32 -9.14
CA HIS A 370 8.08 5.90 -10.49
C HIS A 370 8.89 5.17 -11.57
N TRP A 371 9.98 4.50 -11.18
CA TRP A 371 10.81 3.66 -12.04
C TRP A 371 10.07 2.43 -12.59
N ALA A 372 8.92 2.04 -12.01
CA ALA A 372 8.04 1.03 -12.61
C ALA A 372 7.37 1.52 -13.90
N VAL A 373 7.29 2.84 -14.13
CA VAL A 373 6.64 3.47 -15.29
C VAL A 373 7.65 4.14 -16.22
N SER A 374 8.58 4.91 -15.68
CA SER A 374 9.60 5.61 -16.46
C SER A 374 10.79 6.01 -15.60
N LYS A 375 11.94 5.39 -15.87
CA LYS A 375 13.26 5.82 -15.37
C LYS A 375 13.99 6.65 -16.44
N TRP A 376 14.84 7.58 -16.04
CA TRP A 376 15.76 8.29 -16.93
C TRP A 376 17.22 7.90 -16.66
N ASP A 377 17.99 7.69 -17.74
CA ASP A 377 19.39 7.25 -17.65
C ASP A 377 20.41 8.42 -17.57
N ASN A 378 21.68 8.06 -17.39
CA ASN A 378 22.85 8.93 -17.15
C ASN A 378 22.93 9.49 -15.72
N ASN A 379 23.20 8.61 -14.76
CA ASN A 379 23.54 8.86 -13.35
C ASN A 379 22.47 9.51 -12.45
N ASP A 380 21.34 10.01 -12.97
CA ASP A 380 20.27 10.57 -12.13
C ASP A 380 19.49 9.53 -11.31
N GLU A 381 19.31 8.31 -11.85
CA GLU A 381 18.44 7.27 -11.27
C GLU A 381 19.04 5.85 -11.40
N PRO A 382 19.39 5.20 -10.27
CA PRO A 382 20.00 3.86 -10.26
C PRO A 382 18.98 2.71 -10.29
N PHE A 383 17.69 3.00 -10.18
CA PHE A 383 16.61 2.01 -9.98
C PHE A 383 16.48 0.99 -11.13
N LEU A 384 15.89 -0.18 -10.83
CA LEU A 384 15.56 -1.18 -11.85
C LEU A 384 14.32 -0.74 -12.65
N ALA A 385 14.55 -0.21 -13.85
CA ALA A 385 13.49 0.30 -14.72
C ALA A 385 12.47 -0.78 -15.15
N ASN A 386 11.19 -0.45 -15.05
CA ASN A 386 10.03 -1.13 -15.63
C ASN A 386 9.75 -2.58 -15.17
N VAL A 387 10.70 -3.30 -14.55
CA VAL A 387 10.53 -4.71 -14.16
C VAL A 387 9.38 -4.88 -13.16
N ALA A 388 9.25 -3.97 -12.19
CA ALA A 388 8.17 -3.94 -11.21
C ALA A 388 6.77 -3.89 -11.83
N TRP A 389 6.62 -3.33 -13.04
CA TRP A 389 5.33 -3.28 -13.75
C TRP A 389 4.73 -4.67 -13.98
N ASN A 390 5.55 -5.67 -14.29
CA ASN A 390 5.10 -7.05 -14.47
C ASN A 390 4.42 -7.63 -13.21
N TYR A 391 4.74 -7.08 -12.04
CA TYR A 391 4.20 -7.48 -10.75
C TYR A 391 2.96 -6.68 -10.37
N VAL A 392 2.80 -5.44 -10.86
CA VAL A 392 1.51 -4.74 -10.88
C VAL A 392 0.50 -5.53 -11.72
N LEU A 393 0.93 -6.07 -12.87
CA LEU A 393 0.09 -6.93 -13.71
C LEU A 393 -0.30 -8.23 -12.98
N LYS A 394 0.65 -8.93 -12.33
CA LYS A 394 0.37 -10.10 -11.46
C LYS A 394 -0.60 -9.73 -10.32
N ALA A 395 -0.39 -8.60 -9.63
CA ALA A 395 -1.25 -8.12 -8.55
C ALA A 395 -2.70 -7.89 -9.01
N ILE A 396 -2.90 -7.33 -10.21
CA ILE A 396 -4.25 -7.16 -10.80
C ILE A 396 -4.89 -8.51 -11.11
N GLN A 397 -4.14 -9.48 -11.64
CA GLN A 397 -4.66 -10.85 -11.89
C GLN A 397 -5.07 -11.55 -10.59
N TRP A 398 -4.23 -11.46 -9.55
CA TRP A 398 -4.49 -12.09 -8.25
C TRP A 398 -5.65 -11.40 -7.52
N ALA A 399 -5.69 -10.07 -7.50
CA ALA A 399 -6.82 -9.32 -6.94
C ALA A 399 -8.14 -9.67 -7.65
N ARG A 400 -8.13 -9.72 -8.99
CA ARG A 400 -9.27 -10.19 -9.79
C ARG A 400 -9.71 -11.60 -9.39
N LYS A 401 -8.79 -12.55 -9.29
CA LYS A 401 -9.09 -13.95 -8.94
C LYS A 401 -9.80 -14.09 -7.59
N TYR A 402 -9.47 -13.26 -6.60
CA TYR A 402 -10.04 -13.31 -5.24
C TYR A 402 -11.09 -12.22 -4.95
N GLY A 403 -11.47 -11.41 -5.94
CA GLY A 403 -12.48 -10.35 -5.78
C GLY A 403 -12.01 -9.09 -5.04
N LEU A 404 -10.71 -8.95 -4.79
CA LEU A 404 -10.12 -7.80 -4.10
C LEU A 404 -10.06 -6.58 -5.04
N ARG A 405 -10.30 -5.38 -4.48
CA ARG A 405 -10.10 -4.09 -5.17
C ARG A 405 -8.72 -3.51 -4.86
N ILE A 406 -8.19 -2.69 -5.76
CA ILE A 406 -6.86 -2.08 -5.64
C ILE A 406 -6.97 -0.55 -5.54
N GLN A 407 -6.38 0.05 -4.50
CA GLN A 407 -5.81 1.39 -4.60
C GLN A 407 -4.40 1.24 -5.19
N LEU A 408 -4.18 1.71 -6.42
CA LEU A 408 -2.83 1.82 -6.97
C LEU A 408 -2.21 3.11 -6.44
N ASP A 409 -1.00 3.07 -5.91
CA ASP A 409 -0.39 4.19 -5.20
C ASP A 409 0.96 4.57 -5.83
N LEU A 410 1.07 5.79 -6.37
CA LEU A 410 2.34 6.34 -6.85
C LEU A 410 3.16 6.80 -5.65
N HIS A 411 3.89 5.85 -5.07
CA HIS A 411 4.56 6.01 -3.78
C HIS A 411 5.78 6.94 -3.85
N THR A 412 6.35 7.10 -5.05
CA THR A 412 7.52 7.95 -5.28
C THR A 412 7.37 8.78 -6.55
N VAL A 413 7.89 10.01 -6.53
CA VAL A 413 7.98 10.88 -7.72
C VAL A 413 9.42 11.37 -7.93
N PRO A 414 9.82 11.72 -9.17
CA PRO A 414 11.18 12.20 -9.45
C PRO A 414 11.59 13.37 -8.54
N GLY A 415 12.79 13.27 -7.98
CA GLY A 415 13.33 14.26 -7.04
C GLY A 415 12.87 14.10 -5.58
N SER A 416 12.01 13.14 -5.26
CA SER A 416 11.38 12.92 -3.95
C SER A 416 10.45 14.05 -3.48
N GLN A 417 9.30 13.65 -2.95
CA GLN A 417 8.28 14.52 -2.38
C GLN A 417 8.36 14.73 -0.86
N ASN A 418 9.18 13.95 -0.15
CA ASN A 418 9.33 14.06 1.32
C ASN A 418 10.76 13.91 1.85
N GLY A 419 11.71 13.43 1.04
CA GLY A 419 13.10 13.21 1.44
C GLY A 419 13.31 11.99 2.33
N TRP A 420 12.32 11.10 2.46
CA TRP A 420 12.37 9.89 3.28
C TRP A 420 12.69 8.64 2.44
N ASN A 421 13.19 7.59 3.08
CA ASN A 421 13.71 6.37 2.41
C ASN A 421 12.70 5.68 1.48
N HIS A 422 11.45 5.55 1.91
CA HIS A 422 10.35 4.97 1.13
C HIS A 422 9.95 5.82 -0.09
N SER A 423 10.34 7.09 -0.21
CA SER A 423 10.24 7.85 -1.47
C SER A 423 11.28 7.41 -2.54
N GLY A 424 11.97 6.29 -2.31
CA GLY A 424 13.10 5.79 -3.08
C GLY A 424 14.42 6.44 -2.71
N ARG A 425 14.41 7.66 -2.13
CA ARG A 425 15.61 8.45 -1.83
C ARG A 425 15.49 9.21 -0.50
N LEU A 426 16.28 8.80 0.50
CA LEU A 426 16.51 9.55 1.73
C LEU A 426 17.45 10.73 1.44
N GLY A 427 16.98 11.97 1.63
CA GLY A 427 17.72 13.17 1.24
C GLY A 427 16.88 14.44 1.16
N PRO A 428 17.23 15.40 0.29
CA PRO A 428 16.45 16.62 0.10
C PRO A 428 15.20 16.40 -0.76
N VAL A 429 14.22 17.30 -0.64
CA VAL A 429 13.00 17.34 -1.44
C VAL A 429 13.24 18.17 -2.71
N GLY A 430 13.26 17.53 -3.87
CA GLY A 430 13.41 18.16 -5.18
C GLY A 430 12.12 18.24 -6.00
N TRP A 431 11.02 17.62 -5.58
CA TRP A 431 9.70 17.79 -6.19
C TRP A 431 9.01 19.06 -5.64
N MET A 432 8.49 19.92 -6.53
CA MET A 432 7.82 21.20 -6.19
C MET A 432 8.61 22.15 -5.26
N ASN A 433 9.93 21.97 -5.17
CA ASN A 433 10.83 22.75 -4.33
C ASN A 433 12.18 22.98 -5.05
N GLY A 434 12.78 24.15 -4.87
CA GLY A 434 14.07 24.50 -5.47
C GLY A 434 14.10 24.53 -7.01
N ALA A 435 15.30 24.56 -7.60
CA ALA A 435 15.50 24.81 -9.03
C ALA A 435 14.85 23.78 -9.98
N MET A 436 14.71 22.52 -9.55
CA MET A 436 14.10 21.43 -10.33
C MET A 436 12.63 21.21 -10.03
N GLY A 437 12.04 21.92 -9.05
CA GLY A 437 10.71 21.64 -8.52
C GLY A 437 9.62 21.52 -9.59
N LEU A 438 9.64 22.42 -10.58
CA LEU A 438 8.68 22.42 -11.70
C LEU A 438 8.98 21.32 -12.73
N ALA A 439 10.24 21.09 -13.10
CA ALA A 439 10.62 20.02 -14.02
C ALA A 439 10.24 18.63 -13.46
N ASN A 440 10.58 18.37 -12.19
CA ASN A 440 10.22 17.14 -11.49
C ASN A 440 8.69 16.93 -11.44
N ALA A 441 7.92 18.00 -11.18
CA ALA A 441 6.47 17.96 -11.23
C ALA A 441 5.92 17.70 -12.65
N GLN A 442 6.51 18.29 -13.70
CA GLN A 442 6.13 18.03 -15.10
C GLN A 442 6.29 16.55 -15.46
N ARG A 443 7.40 15.90 -15.06
CA ARG A 443 7.59 14.45 -15.27
C ARG A 443 6.65 13.60 -14.40
N ALA A 444 6.40 13.98 -13.15
CA ALA A 444 5.44 13.31 -12.29
C ALA A 444 4.02 13.32 -12.88
N LEU A 445 3.57 14.45 -13.45
CA LEU A 445 2.28 14.56 -14.15
C LEU A 445 2.20 13.64 -15.39
N ASP A 446 3.31 13.37 -16.07
CA ASP A 446 3.33 12.41 -17.18
C ASP A 446 3.29 10.95 -16.73
N ILE A 447 3.92 10.62 -15.60
CA ILE A 447 3.80 9.29 -14.97
C ILE A 447 2.36 9.05 -14.52
N ILE A 448 1.74 10.04 -13.86
CA ILE A 448 0.32 10.04 -13.47
C ILE A 448 -0.58 9.88 -14.72
N ARG A 449 -0.29 10.60 -15.81
CA ARG A 449 -1.01 10.49 -17.09
C ARG A 449 -0.93 9.07 -17.68
N SER A 450 0.25 8.46 -17.68
CA SER A 450 0.46 7.08 -18.19
C SER A 450 -0.25 6.04 -17.34
N LEU A 451 -0.19 6.14 -16.02
CA LEU A 451 -0.94 5.28 -15.10
C LEU A 451 -2.46 5.43 -15.31
N ALA A 452 -2.96 6.66 -15.35
CA ALA A 452 -4.37 6.94 -15.58
C ALA A 452 -4.88 6.42 -16.94
N GLN A 453 -4.08 6.52 -18.00
CA GLN A 453 -4.38 5.95 -19.31
C GLN A 453 -4.45 4.42 -19.30
N PHE A 454 -3.60 3.77 -18.50
CA PHE A 454 -3.59 2.32 -18.38
C PHE A 454 -4.76 1.77 -17.56
N ILE A 455 -4.93 2.25 -16.31
CA ILE A 455 -5.90 1.70 -15.35
C ILE A 455 -7.36 1.96 -15.75
N SER A 456 -7.60 2.90 -16.66
CA SER A 456 -8.95 3.25 -17.14
C SER A 456 -9.46 2.35 -18.26
N GLN A 457 -8.63 1.47 -18.82
CA GLN A 457 -9.09 0.52 -19.84
C GLN A 457 -10.01 -0.55 -19.19
N PRO A 458 -11.02 -1.08 -19.91
CA PRO A 458 -12.02 -2.00 -19.35
C PRO A 458 -11.45 -3.26 -18.67
N GLU A 459 -10.26 -3.70 -19.09
CA GLU A 459 -9.53 -4.83 -18.55
C GLU A 459 -9.04 -4.60 -17.10
N TYR A 460 -8.82 -3.34 -16.70
CA TYR A 460 -8.17 -2.96 -15.43
C TYR A 460 -9.11 -2.20 -14.49
N ALA A 461 -9.99 -1.36 -15.03
CA ALA A 461 -10.88 -0.48 -14.26
C ALA A 461 -11.79 -1.19 -13.23
N PRO A 462 -12.29 -2.43 -13.44
CA PRO A 462 -13.06 -3.15 -12.42
C PRO A 462 -12.23 -3.54 -11.18
N VAL A 463 -10.91 -3.61 -11.29
CA VAL A 463 -10.00 -4.00 -10.19
C VAL A 463 -9.38 -2.76 -9.54
N VAL A 464 -8.81 -1.87 -10.35
CA VAL A 464 -8.13 -0.64 -9.88
C VAL A 464 -9.16 0.49 -9.74
N GLN A 465 -9.97 0.41 -8.69
CA GLN A 465 -11.08 1.34 -8.46
C GLN A 465 -10.65 2.64 -7.74
N MET A 466 -9.42 2.71 -7.22
CA MET A 466 -8.84 3.93 -6.63
C MET A 466 -7.39 4.15 -7.10
N PHE A 467 -6.99 5.42 -7.26
CA PHE A 467 -5.64 5.82 -7.63
C PHE A 467 -5.12 6.89 -6.66
N GLY A 468 -4.19 6.50 -5.79
CA GLY A 468 -3.34 7.43 -5.02
C GLY A 468 -2.29 7.99 -5.96
N PHE A 469 -2.43 9.26 -6.37
CA PHE A 469 -1.59 9.82 -7.43
C PHE A 469 -0.29 10.46 -6.92
N ILE A 470 -0.11 10.58 -5.59
CA ILE A 470 1.16 10.88 -4.92
C ILE A 470 1.07 10.55 -3.42
N ASN A 471 2.00 9.75 -2.92
CA ASN A 471 2.12 9.42 -1.50
C ASN A 471 2.84 10.51 -0.68
N GLU A 472 2.39 10.77 0.55
CA GLU A 472 3.10 11.54 1.59
C GLU A 472 3.95 12.77 1.17
N PRO A 473 3.48 13.73 0.34
CA PRO A 473 4.26 14.93 0.06
C PRO A 473 4.40 15.82 1.31
N ILE A 474 5.61 16.27 1.65
CA ILE A 474 5.85 16.94 2.94
C ILE A 474 5.45 18.44 2.90
N GLY A 475 4.24 18.74 3.36
CA GLY A 475 3.65 20.08 3.31
C GLY A 475 4.43 21.16 4.07
N SER A 476 5.20 20.78 5.09
CA SER A 476 6.04 21.69 5.87
C SER A 476 7.30 22.18 5.13
N VAL A 477 7.69 21.52 4.01
CA VAL A 477 8.76 21.99 3.12
C VAL A 477 8.17 22.58 1.85
N VAL A 478 7.24 21.88 1.18
CA VAL A 478 6.75 22.23 -0.16
C VAL A 478 5.70 23.36 -0.15
N GLY A 479 4.99 23.52 0.96
CA GLY A 479 3.90 24.51 1.11
C GLY A 479 2.57 24.03 0.54
N LYS A 480 1.48 24.39 1.23
CA LYS A 480 0.11 23.95 0.91
C LYS A 480 -0.33 24.36 -0.50
N GLU A 481 -0.04 25.60 -0.88
CA GLU A 481 -0.43 26.20 -2.16
C GLU A 481 0.24 25.48 -3.35
N SER A 482 1.51 25.10 -3.19
CA SER A 482 2.27 24.32 -4.16
C SER A 482 1.65 22.93 -4.37
N ILE A 483 1.37 22.22 -3.28
CA ILE A 483 0.77 20.88 -3.31
C ILE A 483 -0.65 20.95 -3.90
N ALA A 484 -1.48 21.90 -3.47
CA ALA A 484 -2.82 22.13 -3.98
C ALA A 484 -2.83 22.44 -5.50
N ALA A 485 -1.84 23.17 -6.01
CA ALA A 485 -1.67 23.41 -7.44
C ALA A 485 -1.35 22.14 -8.22
N PHE A 486 -0.47 21.27 -7.68
CA PHE A 486 -0.16 19.97 -8.28
C PHE A 486 -1.38 19.03 -8.24
N TYR A 487 -2.08 18.94 -7.10
CA TYR A 487 -3.28 18.11 -6.93
C TYR A 487 -4.38 18.52 -7.93
N ALA A 488 -4.56 19.82 -8.16
CA ALA A 488 -5.51 20.33 -9.14
C ALA A 488 -5.12 20.02 -10.59
N GLU A 489 -3.83 20.05 -10.96
CA GLU A 489 -3.41 19.66 -12.32
C GLU A 489 -3.44 18.14 -12.52
N ALA A 490 -3.07 17.35 -11.52
CA ALA A 490 -3.21 15.89 -11.54
C ALA A 490 -4.68 15.48 -11.71
N TYR A 491 -5.60 16.05 -10.92
CA TYR A 491 -7.04 15.87 -11.10
C TYR A 491 -7.49 16.24 -12.54
N ARG A 492 -7.03 17.39 -13.07
CA ARG A 492 -7.37 17.82 -14.44
C ARG A 492 -6.86 16.84 -15.50
N GLU A 493 -5.61 16.38 -15.44
CA GLU A 493 -5.06 15.40 -16.39
C GLU A 493 -5.84 14.07 -16.32
N ILE A 494 -6.09 13.55 -15.12
CA ILE A 494 -6.78 12.26 -14.93
C ILE A 494 -8.25 12.34 -15.38
N ARG A 495 -8.98 13.40 -15.06
CA ARG A 495 -10.38 13.59 -15.51
C ARG A 495 -10.49 14.03 -16.97
N ALA A 496 -9.44 14.59 -17.58
CA ALA A 496 -9.38 14.80 -19.04
C ALA A 496 -9.17 13.49 -19.84
N ILE A 497 -8.60 12.45 -19.22
CA ILE A 497 -8.60 11.07 -19.74
C ILE A 497 -9.95 10.40 -19.52
N THR A 498 -10.44 10.41 -18.27
CA THR A 498 -11.53 9.53 -17.81
C THR A 498 -12.94 10.09 -18.00
N GLY A 499 -13.08 11.41 -18.11
CA GLY A 499 -14.35 12.12 -17.93
C GLY A 499 -14.70 12.27 -16.44
N THR A 500 -15.88 12.83 -16.15
CA THR A 500 -16.41 12.93 -14.78
C THR A 500 -17.77 12.24 -14.65
N GLY A 501 -18.10 11.83 -13.42
CA GLY A 501 -19.35 11.17 -13.05
C GLY A 501 -19.21 9.67 -12.80
N SER A 502 -20.29 9.03 -12.36
CA SER A 502 -20.30 7.61 -12.03
C SER A 502 -19.82 6.72 -13.20
N GLY A 503 -18.94 5.77 -12.91
CA GLY A 503 -18.28 4.91 -13.90
C GLY A 503 -17.18 5.58 -14.74
N LYS A 504 -16.77 6.83 -14.46
CA LYS A 504 -15.70 7.53 -15.19
C LYS A 504 -14.35 7.43 -14.49
N GLY A 505 -13.68 6.30 -14.67
CA GLY A 505 -12.37 6.03 -14.06
C GLY A 505 -12.41 5.94 -12.52
N PRO A 506 -11.24 5.88 -11.86
CA PRO A 506 -11.14 5.59 -10.43
C PRO A 506 -11.55 6.75 -9.53
N ILE A 507 -11.71 6.45 -8.23
CA ILE A 507 -11.63 7.43 -7.13
C ILE A 507 -10.19 7.94 -7.05
N LEU A 508 -9.98 9.25 -6.87
CA LEU A 508 -8.64 9.84 -6.83
C LEU A 508 -8.26 10.16 -5.38
N SER A 509 -7.30 9.43 -4.82
CA SER A 509 -6.81 9.66 -3.46
C SER A 509 -5.64 10.64 -3.46
N ALA A 510 -5.64 11.56 -2.51
CA ALA A 510 -4.63 12.58 -2.33
C ALA A 510 -4.26 12.70 -0.84
N HIS A 511 -2.99 12.51 -0.50
CA HIS A 511 -2.54 12.55 0.89
C HIS A 511 -2.70 13.96 1.52
N ASP A 512 -2.95 14.05 2.83
CA ASP A 512 -3.18 15.31 3.56
C ASP A 512 -1.93 16.23 3.71
N ALA A 513 -0.80 15.77 3.19
CA ALA A 513 0.52 16.41 3.22
C ALA A 513 1.09 16.71 4.62
N PHE A 514 0.62 16.00 5.66
CA PHE A 514 0.90 16.26 7.09
C PHE A 514 0.43 17.63 7.59
N LEU A 515 -0.48 18.26 6.85
CA LEU A 515 -1.13 19.52 7.21
C LEU A 515 -2.40 19.29 8.06
N GLY A 516 -2.89 18.06 8.13
CA GLY A 516 -4.15 17.71 8.78
C GLY A 516 -5.35 17.85 7.83
N LEU A 517 -6.26 16.88 7.88
CA LEU A 517 -7.49 16.89 7.08
C LEU A 517 -8.29 18.22 7.08
N PRO A 518 -8.43 18.98 8.19
CA PRO A 518 -9.18 20.24 8.21
C PRO A 518 -8.68 21.29 7.22
N GLU A 519 -7.38 21.29 6.89
CA GLU A 519 -6.80 22.22 5.92
C GLU A 519 -7.36 22.02 4.50
N TRP A 520 -7.86 20.81 4.20
CA TRP A 520 -8.37 20.44 2.88
C TRP A 520 -9.89 20.57 2.73
N HIS A 521 -10.63 20.93 3.80
CA HIS A 521 -12.11 21.01 3.80
C HIS A 521 -12.74 21.94 2.76
N ASN A 522 -11.98 22.89 2.20
CA ASN A 522 -12.44 23.81 1.14
C ASN A 522 -11.70 23.61 -0.20
N PHE A 523 -10.95 22.53 -0.37
CA PHE A 523 -10.19 22.24 -1.59
C PHE A 523 -11.09 21.61 -2.67
N MET A 524 -11.17 22.27 -3.83
CA MET A 524 -11.93 21.84 -5.02
C MET A 524 -13.36 21.27 -4.75
N PRO A 525 -14.25 21.99 -4.02
CA PRO A 525 -15.64 21.56 -3.89
C PRO A 525 -16.29 21.42 -5.28
N GLY A 526 -16.91 20.26 -5.54
CA GLY A 526 -17.38 19.85 -6.87
C GLY A 526 -16.46 18.84 -7.59
N ALA A 527 -15.31 18.46 -7.02
CA ALA A 527 -14.41 17.48 -7.61
C ALA A 527 -15.00 16.06 -7.59
N ASP A 528 -15.17 15.46 -8.78
CA ASP A 528 -15.74 14.13 -8.96
C ASP A 528 -14.87 13.05 -8.29
N ARG A 529 -15.42 12.42 -7.24
CA ARG A 529 -14.81 11.28 -6.51
C ARG A 529 -13.34 11.53 -6.18
N PHE A 530 -13.08 12.71 -5.62
CA PHE A 530 -11.84 13.05 -4.94
C PHE A 530 -11.90 12.55 -3.49
N ALA A 531 -10.79 12.01 -2.98
CA ALA A 531 -10.67 11.46 -1.64
C ALA A 531 -9.41 11.97 -0.96
N MET A 532 -9.46 12.12 0.36
CA MET A 532 -8.28 12.45 1.16
C MET A 532 -7.67 11.17 1.77
N ASP A 533 -6.35 11.06 1.74
CA ASP A 533 -5.62 10.03 2.49
C ASP A 533 -4.95 10.65 3.73
N GLN A 534 -5.18 10.07 4.90
CA GLN A 534 -4.48 10.39 6.16
C GLN A 534 -3.61 9.21 6.58
N HIS A 535 -2.40 9.47 7.08
CA HIS A 535 -1.48 8.43 7.56
C HIS A 535 -1.26 8.53 9.10
N PRO A 536 -2.29 8.20 9.91
CA PRO A 536 -2.26 8.42 11.36
C PRO A 536 -1.36 7.45 12.13
N TYR A 537 -0.24 7.95 12.63
CA TYR A 537 0.69 7.22 13.51
C TYR A 537 0.94 7.95 14.84
N LEU A 538 0.90 7.22 15.96
CA LEU A 538 1.20 7.76 17.31
C LEU A 538 2.67 7.63 17.72
N VAL A 539 3.53 7.08 16.85
CA VAL A 539 4.84 6.55 17.24
C VAL A 539 6.05 7.32 16.74
N PHE A 540 5.90 8.22 15.77
CA PHE A 540 7.02 9.08 15.31
C PHE A 540 7.17 10.38 16.11
N GLN A 541 6.30 10.55 17.11
CA GLN A 541 6.24 11.65 18.08
C GLN A 541 7.15 11.36 19.30
N PRO A 542 7.28 12.29 20.28
CA PRO A 542 7.64 11.90 21.64
C PRO A 542 6.70 10.80 22.14
N GLN A 543 7.28 9.72 22.69
CA GLN A 543 6.57 8.46 22.87
C GLN A 543 5.43 8.54 23.89
N MET A 544 4.36 7.75 23.66
CA MET A 544 3.23 7.66 24.57
C MET A 544 3.67 7.12 25.95
N LYS A 545 3.33 7.87 27.00
CA LYS A 545 3.63 7.52 28.40
C LYS A 545 2.33 7.04 29.08
N GLY A 546 2.35 5.81 29.60
CA GLY A 546 1.18 5.13 30.18
C GLY A 546 1.34 3.61 30.14
N ASP A 547 0.26 2.88 30.44
CA ASP A 547 0.15 1.43 30.21
C ASP A 547 -0.72 1.12 28.98
N LEU A 548 -0.72 -0.12 28.51
CA LEU A 548 -1.54 -0.55 27.37
C LEU A 548 -3.05 -0.31 27.56
N ALA A 549 -3.54 -0.40 28.80
CA ALA A 549 -4.94 -0.22 29.13
C ALA A 549 -5.39 1.25 29.01
N SER A 550 -4.47 2.20 29.20
CA SER A 550 -4.66 3.61 28.86
C SER A 550 -4.51 3.89 27.36
N MET A 551 -3.56 3.24 26.68
CA MET A 551 -3.27 3.49 25.25
C MET A 551 -4.36 2.99 24.31
N GLN A 552 -5.11 1.92 24.67
CA GLN A 552 -6.14 1.33 23.79
C GLN A 552 -7.23 2.31 23.31
N TYR A 553 -7.45 3.42 24.03
CA TYR A 553 -8.43 4.44 23.66
C TYR A 553 -7.85 5.54 22.75
N THR A 554 -6.52 5.73 22.72
CA THR A 554 -5.91 6.88 22.03
C THR A 554 -6.27 7.00 20.53
N PRO A 555 -6.40 5.92 19.75
CA PRO A 555 -6.86 5.99 18.35
C PRO A 555 -8.26 6.60 18.15
N CYS A 556 -9.15 6.49 19.14
CA CYS A 556 -10.52 7.01 19.05
C CYS A 556 -10.59 8.53 18.83
N ASN A 557 -9.52 9.26 19.14
CA ASN A 557 -9.43 10.71 18.91
C ASN A 557 -9.39 11.07 17.40
N TRP A 558 -8.93 10.16 16.52
CA TRP A 558 -8.89 10.38 15.07
C TRP A 558 -10.30 10.44 14.44
N ALA A 559 -11.29 9.83 15.09
CA ALA A 559 -12.63 9.69 14.56
C ALA A 559 -13.35 11.02 14.32
N ARG A 560 -13.04 12.06 15.12
CA ARG A 560 -13.62 13.41 14.96
C ARG A 560 -13.26 13.99 13.60
N ASP A 561 -11.97 14.13 13.31
CA ASP A 561 -11.50 14.82 12.10
C ASP A 561 -11.71 13.94 10.85
N THR A 562 -11.73 12.61 11.03
CA THR A 562 -12.19 11.65 10.02
C THR A 562 -13.66 11.90 9.64
N ASN A 563 -14.58 11.93 10.62
CA ASN A 563 -16.02 12.15 10.38
C ASN A 563 -16.33 13.56 9.84
N ASP A 564 -15.66 14.59 10.34
CA ASP A 564 -15.81 15.95 9.83
C ASP A 564 -15.42 16.03 8.35
N THR A 565 -14.38 15.30 7.95
CA THR A 565 -13.88 15.26 6.56
C THR A 565 -14.79 14.43 5.66
N LEU A 566 -15.30 13.29 6.14
CA LEU A 566 -16.32 12.49 5.44
C LEU A 566 -17.53 13.35 5.03
N ASN A 567 -18.02 14.19 5.94
CA ASN A 567 -19.20 15.01 5.70
C ASN A 567 -18.93 16.26 4.82
N LYS A 568 -17.67 16.72 4.70
CA LYS A 568 -17.31 17.98 4.01
C LYS A 568 -16.65 17.79 2.65
N VAL A 569 -15.79 16.78 2.50
CA VAL A 569 -14.96 16.57 1.30
C VAL A 569 -15.45 15.40 0.46
N GLY A 570 -15.92 14.33 1.10
CA GLY A 570 -16.21 13.04 0.46
C GLY A 570 -15.47 11.93 1.17
N LEU A 571 -15.09 10.86 0.45
CA LEU A 571 -14.35 9.75 1.05
C LEU A 571 -13.02 10.23 1.67
N VAL A 572 -12.74 9.79 2.89
CA VAL A 572 -11.40 9.79 3.47
C VAL A 572 -10.97 8.35 3.70
N THR A 573 -9.70 8.05 3.45
CA THR A 573 -9.08 6.78 3.80
C THR A 573 -7.95 7.01 4.80
N ALA A 574 -7.75 6.06 5.71
CA ALA A 574 -6.48 5.90 6.39
C ALA A 574 -5.58 5.00 5.55
N GLY A 575 -4.90 5.60 4.57
CA GLY A 575 -4.00 4.91 3.63
C GLY A 575 -2.88 4.14 4.32
N GLU A 576 -2.47 4.58 5.51
CA GLU A 576 -1.52 3.88 6.36
C GLU A 576 -1.79 4.09 7.85
N TRP A 577 -1.71 3.01 8.61
CA TRP A 577 -1.72 2.97 10.08
C TRP A 577 -1.22 1.58 10.52
N SER A 578 -0.81 1.40 11.78
CA SER A 578 -0.33 0.09 12.25
C SER A 578 -0.73 -0.23 13.70
N ALA A 579 -0.38 -1.43 14.18
CA ALA A 579 -0.58 -1.80 15.59
C ALA A 579 0.50 -1.20 16.52
N ALA A 580 1.33 -0.27 16.02
CA ALA A 580 2.43 0.31 16.76
C ALA A 580 1.94 1.29 17.84
N ILE A 581 2.37 1.02 19.07
CA ILE A 581 2.19 1.87 20.27
C ILE A 581 3.47 2.64 20.64
N ASN A 582 4.61 2.24 20.04
CA ASN A 582 5.92 2.87 20.16
C ASN A 582 6.73 2.60 18.88
N ASP A 583 7.89 3.23 18.74
CA ASP A 583 8.78 3.11 17.57
C ASP A 583 9.81 1.97 17.66
N CYS A 584 9.54 0.93 18.47
CA CYS A 584 10.42 -0.24 18.55
C CYS A 584 10.40 -1.06 17.26
N GLY A 585 11.60 -1.29 16.71
CA GLY A 585 11.84 -2.23 15.63
C GLY A 585 13.20 -2.05 14.97
N GLN A 586 13.65 -3.04 14.21
CA GLN A 586 14.81 -2.93 13.34
C GLN A 586 14.51 -1.93 12.22
N TRP A 587 15.19 -0.79 12.28
CA TRP A 587 15.16 0.29 11.29
C TRP A 587 13.80 0.94 11.01
N VAL A 588 12.83 0.84 11.94
CA VAL A 588 11.50 1.50 11.83
C VAL A 588 11.63 3.02 11.61
N ASN A 589 12.65 3.65 12.21
CA ASN A 589 12.98 5.07 11.98
C ASN A 589 13.98 5.32 10.84
N GLY A 590 14.39 4.29 10.11
CA GLY A 590 15.50 4.30 9.16
C GLY A 590 16.75 3.56 9.66
N VAL A 591 17.68 3.29 8.74
CA VAL A 591 18.90 2.52 9.01
C VAL A 591 19.85 3.31 9.92
N ASP A 592 20.35 2.65 10.96
CA ASP A 592 21.24 3.19 12.02
C ASP A 592 20.67 4.36 12.86
N LEU A 593 19.38 4.71 12.73
CA LEU A 593 18.80 5.87 13.43
C LEU A 593 18.25 5.61 14.84
N GLY A 594 18.16 4.36 15.30
CA GLY A 594 17.71 4.01 16.67
C GLY A 594 16.20 4.16 16.90
N THR A 595 15.78 4.13 18.18
CA THR A 595 14.37 4.32 18.61
C THR A 595 14.24 5.39 19.70
N ARG A 596 13.15 6.15 19.68
CA ARG A 596 12.82 7.13 20.72
C ARG A 596 12.39 6.42 22.01
N TYR A 597 11.74 5.27 21.90
CA TYR A 597 11.22 4.52 23.04
C TYR A 597 12.31 4.00 23.97
N ASP A 598 13.40 3.44 23.43
CA ASP A 598 14.55 2.99 24.22
C ASP A 598 15.66 4.05 24.41
N GLY A 599 15.46 5.25 23.87
CA GLY A 599 16.39 6.38 23.97
C GLY A 599 17.64 6.28 23.10
N THR A 600 17.63 5.43 22.06
CA THR A 600 18.78 5.30 21.12
C THR A 600 18.67 6.20 19.89
N TYR A 601 17.51 6.80 19.62
CA TYR A 601 17.35 7.81 18.56
C TYR A 601 17.95 9.15 18.99
N ALA A 602 18.67 9.81 18.07
CA ALA A 602 19.41 11.04 18.34
C ALA A 602 18.51 12.17 18.85
N GLY A 603 18.86 12.75 20.00
CA GLY A 603 18.08 13.77 20.70
C GLY A 603 17.01 13.24 21.68
N PHE A 604 16.85 11.92 21.81
CA PHE A 604 15.94 11.27 22.76
C PHE A 604 16.67 10.52 23.89
N GLU A 605 17.98 10.71 24.03
CA GLU A 605 18.84 9.99 24.99
C GLU A 605 18.43 10.21 26.46
N ASN A 606 17.73 11.32 26.75
CA ASN A 606 17.21 11.66 28.07
C ASN A 606 15.70 11.40 28.24
N ASP A 607 15.00 10.98 27.17
CA ASP A 607 13.53 10.80 27.12
C ASP A 607 13.09 9.32 26.93
N LYS A 608 14.02 8.39 27.19
CA LYS A 608 13.76 6.93 27.22
C LYS A 608 12.48 6.62 27.99
N THR A 609 11.54 5.96 27.32
CA THR A 609 10.18 5.70 27.83
C THR A 609 9.96 4.23 28.20
N GLY A 610 10.70 3.29 27.61
CA GLY A 610 10.69 1.88 27.99
C GLY A 610 11.88 1.14 27.38
N ASP A 611 11.78 -0.16 27.14
CA ASP A 611 12.84 -0.94 26.48
C ASP A 611 12.32 -1.74 25.29
N CYS A 612 13.02 -1.68 24.16
CA CYS A 612 12.58 -2.33 22.93
C CYS A 612 12.91 -3.84 22.86
N ALA A 613 13.72 -4.39 23.77
CA ALA A 613 14.02 -5.83 23.77
C ALA A 613 12.75 -6.69 23.93
N HIS A 614 11.75 -6.22 24.67
CA HIS A 614 10.45 -6.87 24.85
C HIS A 614 9.56 -6.73 23.60
N TRP A 615 9.43 -5.52 23.07
CA TRP A 615 8.58 -5.25 21.90
C TRP A 615 9.14 -5.82 20.58
N ASN A 616 10.44 -6.08 20.51
CA ASN A 616 11.08 -6.74 19.37
C ASN A 616 10.90 -8.27 19.35
N ASP A 617 10.50 -8.91 20.46
CA ASP A 617 10.22 -10.35 20.55
C ASP A 617 8.77 -10.61 20.99
N TYR A 618 7.87 -10.65 20.00
CA TYR A 618 6.44 -10.95 20.20
C TYR A 618 6.16 -12.31 20.86
N THR A 619 7.14 -13.22 20.92
CA THR A 619 6.96 -14.52 21.59
C THR A 619 7.01 -14.40 23.12
N THR A 620 7.48 -13.26 23.64
CA THR A 620 7.46 -12.94 25.07
C THR A 620 6.15 -12.28 25.52
N TRP A 621 5.37 -11.72 24.60
CA TRP A 621 4.13 -11.00 24.92
C TRP A 621 3.10 -11.94 25.56
N SER A 622 2.56 -11.51 26.70
CA SER A 622 1.48 -12.19 27.40
C SER A 622 0.15 -12.05 26.66
N ASP A 623 -0.81 -12.91 27.00
CA ASP A 623 -2.12 -12.91 26.33
C ASP A 623 -2.97 -11.69 26.69
N GLU A 624 -2.71 -11.05 27.85
CA GLU A 624 -3.32 -9.76 28.20
C GLU A 624 -2.72 -8.61 27.38
N GLU A 625 -1.41 -8.60 27.13
CA GLU A 625 -0.79 -7.61 26.24
C GLU A 625 -1.33 -7.74 24.81
N LYS A 626 -1.45 -8.96 24.28
CA LYS A 626 -2.07 -9.22 22.96
C LYS A 626 -3.53 -8.76 22.93
N LYS A 627 -4.29 -8.97 24.01
CA LYS A 627 -5.68 -8.51 24.16
C LYS A 627 -5.81 -6.99 24.22
N LEU A 628 -4.91 -6.28 24.89
CA LEU A 628 -4.90 -4.82 24.94
C LEU A 628 -4.42 -4.21 23.61
N LEU A 629 -3.43 -4.83 22.95
CA LEU A 629 -3.06 -4.50 21.57
C LEU A 629 -4.22 -4.77 20.59
N ARG A 630 -4.98 -5.85 20.77
CA ARG A 630 -6.20 -6.13 20.00
C ARG A 630 -7.24 -5.02 20.16
N SER A 631 -7.40 -4.51 21.38
CA SER A 631 -8.30 -3.38 21.67
C SER A 631 -7.83 -2.08 21.00
N TYR A 632 -6.53 -1.76 21.08
CA TYR A 632 -5.92 -0.63 20.35
C TYR A 632 -6.16 -0.73 18.83
N VAL A 633 -5.91 -1.90 18.25
CA VAL A 633 -6.14 -2.18 16.82
C VAL A 633 -7.62 -2.01 16.45
N MET A 634 -8.56 -2.48 17.28
CA MET A 634 -10.00 -2.27 17.03
C MET A 634 -10.40 -0.79 17.14
N SER A 635 -9.87 -0.05 18.12
CA SER A 635 -10.10 1.40 18.23
C SER A 635 -9.61 2.16 16.99
N SER A 636 -8.47 1.78 16.41
CA SER A 636 -7.98 2.34 15.15
C SER A 636 -8.94 2.02 13.99
N MET A 637 -9.36 0.76 13.84
CA MET A 637 -10.28 0.36 12.78
C MET A 637 -11.65 1.07 12.87
N ASP A 638 -12.19 1.23 14.09
CA ASP A 638 -13.46 1.90 14.37
C ASP A 638 -13.39 3.41 14.10
N ALA A 639 -12.32 4.06 14.56
CA ALA A 639 -12.11 5.49 14.38
C ALA A 639 -11.92 5.88 12.91
N LEU A 640 -11.17 5.06 12.16
CA LEU A 640 -10.74 5.36 10.79
C LEU A 640 -11.74 4.90 9.73
N GLN A 641 -12.53 3.84 10.00
CA GLN A 641 -13.65 3.29 9.20
C GLN A 641 -13.33 2.76 7.79
N HIS A 642 -12.53 3.49 7.01
CA HIS A 642 -12.01 3.15 5.69
C HIS A 642 -10.49 3.19 5.79
N TRP A 643 -9.82 2.04 5.73
CA TRP A 643 -8.42 1.95 6.14
C TRP A 643 -7.63 0.86 5.41
N PHE A 644 -6.32 1.09 5.32
CA PHE A 644 -5.32 0.12 4.85
C PHE A 644 -4.21 0.01 5.91
N PHE A 645 -4.06 -1.17 6.52
CA PHE A 645 -3.01 -1.39 7.52
C PHE A 645 -1.62 -1.44 6.86
N TRP A 646 -0.63 -0.82 7.48
CA TRP A 646 0.78 -0.83 7.08
C TRP A 646 1.57 -1.83 7.94
N THR A 647 1.96 -3.01 7.44
CA THR A 647 1.77 -3.58 6.09
C THR A 647 1.27 -5.04 6.22
N TRP A 648 0.91 -5.69 5.11
CA TRP A 648 0.45 -7.09 5.11
C TRP A 648 1.41 -8.02 5.85
N LYS A 649 2.71 -7.94 5.57
CA LYS A 649 3.74 -8.69 6.29
C LYS A 649 5.11 -8.00 6.21
N ILE A 650 5.96 -8.31 7.19
CA ILE A 650 7.37 -7.91 7.24
C ILE A 650 8.23 -9.12 6.86
N GLY A 651 9.25 -8.89 6.03
CA GLY A 651 10.24 -9.89 5.63
C GLY A 651 11.26 -10.22 6.73
N PRO A 652 11.83 -11.43 6.73
CA PRO A 652 12.81 -11.85 7.73
C PRO A 652 14.16 -11.13 7.57
N THR A 653 14.98 -11.21 8.60
CA THR A 653 16.43 -11.00 8.52
C THR A 653 17.20 -12.31 8.58
N LYS A 654 18.53 -12.23 8.42
CA LYS A 654 19.46 -13.35 8.62
C LYS A 654 19.44 -13.93 10.04
N SER A 655 18.81 -13.24 11.00
CA SER A 655 18.81 -13.61 12.43
C SER A 655 17.43 -13.62 13.10
N ASN A 656 16.47 -12.82 12.64
CA ASN A 656 15.10 -12.75 13.15
C ASN A 656 14.10 -13.11 12.04
N PRO A 657 13.29 -14.18 12.18
CA PRO A 657 12.31 -14.57 11.16
C PRO A 657 11.06 -13.68 11.10
N ALA A 658 10.86 -12.79 12.07
CA ALA A 658 9.71 -11.89 12.14
C ALA A 658 10.08 -10.59 12.90
N PRO A 659 10.91 -9.71 12.30
CA PRO A 659 11.15 -8.39 12.85
C PRO A 659 9.86 -7.54 12.80
N ASN A 660 9.85 -6.47 13.60
CA ASN A 660 8.85 -5.38 13.54
C ASN A 660 7.38 -5.86 13.69
N PRO A 661 7.04 -6.60 14.77
CA PRO A 661 5.76 -7.31 14.89
C PRO A 661 4.51 -6.40 14.90
N PHE A 662 4.63 -5.14 15.31
CA PHE A 662 3.56 -4.15 15.24
C PHE A 662 3.13 -3.78 13.81
N TRP A 663 3.97 -4.07 12.82
CA TRP A 663 3.84 -3.64 11.43
C TRP A 663 3.48 -4.80 10.48
N ASN A 664 3.12 -5.96 11.04
CA ASN A 664 2.94 -7.22 10.31
C ASN A 664 1.51 -7.76 10.51
N TYR A 665 0.61 -7.50 9.55
CA TYR A 665 -0.79 -7.91 9.64
C TYR A 665 -0.95 -9.44 9.73
N GLN A 666 -0.28 -10.19 8.85
CA GLN A 666 -0.31 -11.65 8.79
C GLN A 666 0.15 -12.29 10.11
N LEU A 667 1.17 -11.71 10.76
CA LEU A 667 1.64 -12.16 12.08
C LEU A 667 0.61 -11.83 13.18
N GLY A 668 0.05 -10.62 13.19
CA GLY A 668 -0.92 -10.21 14.21
C GLY A 668 -2.24 -10.97 14.15
N LEU A 669 -2.72 -11.28 12.94
CA LEU A 669 -3.88 -12.13 12.69
C LEU A 669 -3.65 -13.54 13.26
N LYS A 670 -2.48 -14.12 12.96
CA LYS A 670 -2.07 -15.44 13.42
C LYS A 670 -1.89 -15.56 14.95
N ASN A 671 -1.63 -14.46 15.64
CA ASN A 671 -1.39 -14.42 17.09
C ASN A 671 -2.49 -13.71 17.90
N GLY A 672 -3.56 -13.24 17.26
CA GLY A 672 -4.76 -12.72 17.92
C GLY A 672 -4.69 -11.28 18.44
N TRP A 673 -3.69 -10.47 18.06
CA TRP A 673 -3.72 -9.01 18.30
C TRP A 673 -4.32 -8.20 17.14
N ILE A 674 -4.73 -8.87 16.06
CA ILE A 674 -5.54 -8.32 14.97
C ILE A 674 -6.81 -9.17 14.86
N PRO A 675 -7.99 -8.56 14.57
CA PRO A 675 -9.24 -9.30 14.42
C PRO A 675 -9.18 -10.41 13.37
N SER A 676 -9.89 -11.50 13.66
CA SER A 676 -10.27 -12.50 12.64
C SER A 676 -11.35 -11.98 11.70
N ASP A 677 -12.27 -11.13 12.18
CA ASP A 677 -13.25 -10.45 11.34
C ASP A 677 -13.20 -8.93 11.60
N PRO A 678 -12.92 -8.08 10.58
CA PRO A 678 -12.80 -6.64 10.76
C PRO A 678 -14.08 -5.96 11.28
N HIS A 679 -15.26 -6.58 11.16
CA HIS A 679 -16.48 -6.06 11.80
C HIS A 679 -16.40 -6.03 13.33
N GLU A 680 -15.57 -6.88 13.96
CA GLU A 680 -15.41 -6.93 15.43
C GLU A 680 -14.95 -5.59 16.02
N ALA A 681 -14.40 -4.69 15.19
CA ALA A 681 -14.02 -3.34 15.60
C ALA A 681 -15.19 -2.35 15.73
N MET A 682 -16.32 -2.57 15.05
CA MET A 682 -17.38 -1.56 14.94
C MET A 682 -18.00 -1.23 16.31
N GLY A 683 -17.92 0.04 16.71
CA GLY A 683 -18.35 0.54 18.01
C GLY A 683 -17.37 0.29 19.17
N ASN A 684 -16.15 -0.20 18.92
CA ASN A 684 -15.15 -0.42 19.97
C ASN A 684 -14.84 0.86 20.76
N CYS A 685 -14.77 2.03 20.10
CA CYS A 685 -14.56 3.31 20.76
C CYS A 685 -15.73 3.70 21.68
N ALA A 686 -16.97 3.35 21.33
CA ALA A 686 -18.13 3.52 22.21
C ALA A 686 -18.07 2.57 23.42
N ASN A 687 -17.72 1.31 23.19
CA ASN A 687 -17.60 0.28 24.23
C ASN A 687 -16.50 0.59 25.27
N LEU A 688 -15.45 1.32 24.87
CA LEU A 688 -14.41 1.84 25.77
C LEU A 688 -14.82 3.11 26.54
N GLY A 689 -16.08 3.56 26.42
CA GLY A 689 -16.62 4.75 27.10
C GLY A 689 -16.46 6.06 26.32
N GLY A 690 -16.11 5.98 25.04
CA GLY A 690 -16.07 7.13 24.12
C GLY A 690 -17.42 7.48 23.51
N VAL A 691 -17.38 8.38 22.52
CA VAL A 691 -18.53 8.65 21.65
C VAL A 691 -18.66 7.53 20.63
N ASP A 692 -19.89 7.17 20.27
CA ASP A 692 -20.13 6.28 19.12
C ASP A 692 -19.89 7.01 17.80
N TYR A 693 -18.78 6.66 17.15
CA TYR A 693 -18.39 7.19 15.85
C TYR A 693 -18.90 6.36 14.67
N SER A 694 -19.41 5.15 14.92
CA SER A 694 -19.79 4.18 13.87
C SER A 694 -21.02 4.60 13.07
N THR A 695 -21.84 5.49 13.62
CA THR A 695 -23.13 5.95 13.09
C THR A 695 -23.04 7.09 12.06
N SER A 696 -21.86 7.64 11.78
CA SER A 696 -21.67 8.73 10.80
C SER A 696 -21.64 8.25 9.35
N THR A 697 -22.62 7.45 8.91
CA THR A 697 -22.77 7.04 7.51
C THR A 697 -23.33 8.18 6.65
N THR A 698 -22.42 9.11 6.33
CA THR A 698 -22.19 9.59 4.95
C THR A 698 -23.42 10.03 4.16
N GLY A 699 -24.00 11.16 4.54
CA GLY A 699 -24.86 11.98 3.67
C GLY A 699 -24.05 12.69 2.57
N PHE A 700 -23.26 11.94 1.79
CA PHE A 700 -22.37 12.48 0.75
C PHE A 700 -23.15 13.35 -0.25
N GLN A 701 -22.57 14.49 -0.61
CA GLN A 701 -23.12 15.33 -1.68
C GLN A 701 -22.99 14.61 -3.02
N PRO A 702 -23.96 14.71 -3.95
CA PRO A 702 -23.98 13.89 -5.15
C PRO A 702 -22.68 13.95 -5.98
N TRP A 703 -22.02 15.10 -6.06
CA TRP A 703 -20.75 15.26 -6.77
C TRP A 703 -19.60 14.42 -6.18
N MET A 704 -19.60 14.15 -4.87
CA MET A 704 -18.58 13.33 -4.19
C MET A 704 -18.60 11.87 -4.65
N THR A 705 -19.74 11.38 -5.13
CA THR A 705 -19.95 9.99 -5.61
C THR A 705 -20.18 9.90 -7.12
N GLY A 706 -19.96 10.98 -7.87
CA GLY A 706 -20.09 11.02 -9.33
C GLY A 706 -21.52 11.26 -9.83
N GLY A 707 -22.42 11.76 -8.99
CA GLY A 707 -23.75 12.25 -9.33
C GLY A 707 -23.77 13.71 -9.81
N ALA A 708 -24.86 14.42 -9.55
CA ALA A 708 -25.04 15.81 -9.99
C ALA A 708 -23.95 16.76 -9.43
N GLY A 709 -23.42 17.64 -10.30
CA GLY A 709 -22.32 18.56 -9.98
C GLY A 709 -20.91 17.94 -10.08
N ALA A 710 -20.77 16.65 -10.42
CA ALA A 710 -19.47 15.98 -10.51
C ALA A 710 -18.57 16.57 -11.61
N GLY A 711 -17.58 17.37 -11.21
CA GLY A 711 -16.67 18.12 -12.09
C GLY A 711 -16.89 19.64 -12.09
N GLU A 712 -17.97 20.14 -11.49
CA GLU A 712 -18.31 21.56 -11.43
C GLU A 712 -17.53 22.30 -10.32
N ILE A 713 -16.19 22.25 -10.41
CA ILE A 713 -15.29 22.82 -9.40
C ILE A 713 -15.38 24.35 -9.38
N ALA A 714 -15.89 24.90 -8.28
CA ALA A 714 -16.13 26.34 -8.12
C ALA A 714 -14.83 27.18 -8.11
N ASN A 715 -13.77 26.66 -7.49
CA ASN A 715 -12.48 27.35 -7.31
C ASN A 715 -11.35 26.62 -8.04
N GLN A 716 -10.91 27.13 -9.19
CA GLN A 716 -9.79 26.53 -9.93
C GLN A 716 -8.44 27.03 -9.43
N VAL A 717 -7.58 26.10 -8.98
CA VAL A 717 -6.17 26.40 -8.64
C VAL A 717 -5.30 26.31 -9.90
N ALA A 718 -4.50 27.35 -10.15
CA ALA A 718 -3.60 27.43 -11.31
C ALA A 718 -2.36 26.55 -11.14
N PHE A 719 -1.85 26.01 -12.26
CA PHE A 719 -0.56 25.32 -12.32
C PHE A 719 0.27 25.88 -13.50
N PRO A 720 1.57 26.19 -13.33
CA PRO A 720 2.32 26.18 -12.07
C PRO A 720 1.77 27.20 -11.05
N PRO A 721 2.02 27.01 -9.75
CA PRO A 721 1.70 28.01 -8.73
C PRO A 721 2.53 29.28 -8.92
N ALA A 722 2.06 30.41 -8.35
CA ALA A 722 2.76 31.70 -8.45
C ALA A 722 4.07 31.77 -7.67
N LYS A 723 4.30 30.85 -6.72
CA LYS A 723 5.50 30.70 -5.89
C LYS A 723 5.78 29.21 -5.67
N LEU A 724 7.04 28.85 -5.40
CA LEU A 724 7.47 27.54 -4.91
C LEU A 724 8.43 27.73 -3.73
N SER A 725 8.57 26.72 -2.89
CA SER A 725 9.56 26.72 -1.81
C SER A 725 11.00 26.76 -2.36
N ASN A 726 11.88 27.41 -1.60
CA ASN A 726 13.28 27.67 -1.95
C ASN A 726 13.51 28.37 -3.32
N VAL A 727 12.50 29.10 -3.81
CA VAL A 727 12.57 29.87 -5.07
C VAL A 727 12.23 31.34 -4.81
N PRO A 728 13.15 32.29 -5.05
CA PRO A 728 12.84 33.71 -5.00
C PRO A 728 11.72 34.08 -5.99
N GLU A 729 10.81 34.99 -5.62
CA GLU A 729 9.64 35.33 -6.44
C GLU A 729 10.02 35.93 -7.81
N ASN A 730 11.11 36.69 -7.85
CA ASN A 730 11.73 37.21 -9.08
C ASN A 730 12.54 36.16 -9.88
N LYS A 731 12.51 34.89 -9.46
CA LYS A 731 13.21 33.74 -10.07
C LYS A 731 12.28 32.60 -10.51
N MET A 732 10.97 32.75 -10.34
CA MET A 732 9.98 31.79 -10.83
C MET A 732 10.02 31.56 -12.36
N SER A 733 10.42 32.58 -13.15
CA SER A 733 10.66 32.46 -14.59
C SER A 733 11.86 31.58 -14.95
N ASP A 734 12.85 31.55 -14.06
CA ASP A 734 14.20 31.04 -14.30
C ASP A 734 14.32 29.56 -13.93
N LEU A 735 13.23 28.94 -13.45
CA LEU A 735 13.16 27.53 -13.08
C LEU A 735 13.42 26.59 -14.26
N ALA A 736 14.11 25.48 -13.97
CA ALA A 736 14.28 24.41 -14.93
C ALA A 736 12.93 23.77 -15.28
N GLN A 737 12.75 23.46 -16.56
CA GLN A 737 11.55 22.91 -17.17
C GLN A 737 11.92 21.89 -18.26
N TYR A 738 11.08 20.90 -18.45
CA TYR A 738 11.17 19.93 -19.54
C TYR A 738 10.36 20.39 -20.75
N THR A 739 10.71 19.89 -21.94
CA THR A 739 10.03 20.22 -23.20
C THR A 739 9.14 19.05 -23.66
N GLN A 740 7.96 19.35 -24.20
CA GLN A 740 7.00 18.34 -24.66
C GLN A 740 7.31 17.88 -26.08
N THR A 741 8.37 17.08 -26.24
CA THR A 741 8.81 16.57 -27.56
C THR A 741 8.93 15.04 -27.64
N ALA A 742 9.00 14.34 -26.50
CA ALA A 742 9.05 12.88 -26.47
C ALA A 742 7.67 12.25 -26.77
N ASP A 743 7.66 11.00 -27.23
CA ASP A 743 6.40 10.26 -27.38
C ASP A 743 5.78 9.90 -26.01
N PRO A 744 4.45 9.73 -25.91
CA PRO A 744 3.79 9.34 -24.66
C PRO A 744 4.30 7.99 -24.16
N VAL A 745 4.58 7.88 -22.86
CA VAL A 745 4.97 6.62 -22.22
C VAL A 745 3.72 5.72 -22.12
N THR A 746 3.67 4.66 -22.90
CA THR A 746 2.62 3.64 -22.84
C THR A 746 3.07 2.45 -21.97
N LEU A 747 2.11 1.79 -21.32
CA LEU A 747 2.37 0.68 -20.40
C LEU A 747 1.78 -0.62 -20.96
N ALA A 748 2.58 -1.70 -20.94
CA ALA A 748 2.18 -3.00 -21.48
C ALA A 748 1.09 -3.67 -20.63
N GLY A 749 0.13 -4.31 -21.29
CA GLY A 749 -0.96 -5.07 -20.66
C GLY A 749 -0.58 -6.49 -20.27
N ILE A 750 -1.50 -7.18 -19.58
CA ILE A 750 -1.34 -8.59 -19.19
C ILE A 750 -1.32 -9.49 -20.44
N SER A 751 -0.17 -10.10 -20.75
CA SER A 751 -0.12 -11.11 -21.81
C SER A 751 -0.65 -12.46 -21.31
N VAL A 752 -1.83 -12.87 -21.79
CA VAL A 752 -2.41 -14.20 -21.56
C VAL A 752 -2.65 -14.88 -22.90
N THR A 753 -2.09 -16.07 -23.11
CA THR A 753 -2.36 -16.90 -24.29
C THR A 753 -3.68 -17.66 -24.11
N LYS A 754 -4.52 -17.71 -25.15
CA LYS A 754 -5.77 -18.49 -25.15
C LYS A 754 -5.48 -19.99 -25.04
N PRO A 755 -6.28 -20.78 -24.30
CA PRO A 755 -6.10 -22.23 -24.23
C PRO A 755 -6.09 -22.88 -25.61
N SER A 756 -5.17 -23.84 -25.81
CA SER A 756 -4.99 -24.58 -27.07
C SER A 756 -4.73 -23.74 -28.33
N SER A 757 -4.29 -22.48 -28.19
CA SER A 757 -4.01 -21.57 -29.30
C SER A 757 -2.66 -20.85 -29.12
N THR A 758 -2.17 -20.20 -30.18
CA THR A 758 -1.04 -19.26 -30.12
C THR A 758 -1.49 -17.79 -30.05
N GLU A 759 -2.79 -17.53 -30.13
CA GLU A 759 -3.37 -16.19 -29.95
C GLU A 759 -3.37 -15.77 -28.48
N THR A 760 -3.11 -14.49 -28.21
CA THR A 760 -3.34 -13.88 -26.89
C THR A 760 -4.73 -13.26 -26.78
N PHE A 761 -5.18 -13.04 -25.55
CA PHE A 761 -6.32 -12.14 -25.27
C PHE A 761 -5.90 -10.68 -25.50
N ALA A 762 -6.85 -9.84 -25.92
CA ALA A 762 -6.63 -8.40 -25.99
C ALA A 762 -6.55 -7.84 -24.56
N ALA A 763 -5.46 -7.14 -24.25
CA ALA A 763 -5.11 -6.68 -22.90
C ALA A 763 -5.12 -5.14 -22.78
N GLY A 764 -5.90 -4.47 -23.62
CA GLY A 764 -5.70 -3.05 -23.94
C GLY A 764 -4.41 -2.79 -24.75
N ASP A 765 -4.18 -1.53 -25.11
CA ASP A 765 -2.94 -1.05 -25.74
C ASP A 765 -2.15 -0.08 -24.84
N GLY A 766 -2.61 0.09 -23.59
CA GLY A 766 -2.04 1.00 -22.60
C GLY A 766 -2.54 2.43 -22.71
N TRP A 767 -3.44 2.77 -23.65
CA TRP A 767 -3.81 4.16 -23.95
C TRP A 767 -5.31 4.38 -24.19
N PHE A 768 -6.09 4.28 -23.11
CA PHE A 768 -7.56 4.38 -23.09
C PHE A 768 -8.13 5.55 -23.92
N ASN A 769 -7.67 6.78 -23.66
CA ASN A 769 -8.14 8.00 -24.32
C ASN A 769 -7.14 8.45 -25.40
N LYS A 770 -7.45 8.09 -26.65
CA LYS A 770 -6.57 8.33 -27.82
C LYS A 770 -6.57 9.79 -28.29
N GLN A 771 -7.50 10.61 -27.81
CA GLN A 771 -7.53 12.05 -28.02
C GLN A 771 -6.52 12.77 -27.11
N GLN A 772 -6.16 12.19 -25.96
CA GLN A 772 -5.09 12.70 -25.08
C GLN A 772 -3.70 12.32 -25.61
N ASN A 773 -3.34 12.83 -26.80
CA ASN A 773 -2.13 12.50 -27.54
C ASN A 773 -0.98 13.52 -27.40
N ARG A 774 -1.04 14.42 -26.39
CA ARG A 774 0.05 15.40 -26.16
C ARG A 774 1.38 14.70 -25.97
N LYS A 775 2.45 15.26 -26.54
CA LYS A 775 3.83 14.78 -26.35
C LYS A 775 4.22 14.79 -24.87
N ALA A 776 5.12 13.90 -24.49
CA ALA A 776 5.66 13.79 -23.15
C ALA A 776 6.83 14.75 -22.91
N TYR A 777 6.98 15.15 -21.66
CA TYR A 777 8.08 15.94 -21.15
C TYR A 777 9.40 15.16 -21.21
N THR A 778 10.45 15.81 -21.73
CA THR A 778 11.83 15.30 -21.73
C THR A 778 12.82 16.45 -21.55
N LYS A 779 14.09 16.13 -21.24
CA LYS A 779 15.18 17.11 -21.16
C LYS A 779 15.32 17.85 -22.49
N VAL A 780 15.48 19.18 -22.43
CA VAL A 780 15.89 19.97 -23.60
C VAL A 780 17.26 19.45 -24.07
N ALA A 781 17.36 19.09 -25.35
CA ALA A 781 18.57 18.52 -25.92
C ALA A 781 19.77 19.47 -25.76
N ASN A 782 20.95 18.90 -25.50
CA ASN A 782 22.21 19.61 -25.24
C ASN A 782 22.18 20.59 -24.04
N CYS A 783 21.22 20.43 -23.11
CA CYS A 783 21.08 21.29 -21.94
C CYS A 783 21.32 20.53 -20.63
N VAL A 784 22.09 21.14 -19.72
CA VAL A 784 22.50 20.54 -18.43
C VAL A 784 21.53 20.94 -17.33
N TYR A 785 20.82 19.96 -16.79
CA TYR A 785 19.94 20.11 -15.63
C TYR A 785 20.71 19.80 -14.34
N PRO A 786 20.37 20.45 -13.20
CA PRO A 786 20.73 19.96 -11.88
C PRO A 786 20.28 18.53 -11.62
N GLY A 787 20.97 17.83 -10.73
CA GLY A 787 20.53 16.52 -10.24
C GLY A 787 19.16 16.63 -9.56
N PRO A 788 18.20 15.72 -9.85
CA PRO A 788 16.84 15.82 -9.33
C PRO A 788 16.78 15.68 -7.80
N TYR A 789 17.76 15.00 -7.19
CA TYR A 789 17.87 14.74 -5.75
C TYR A 789 18.91 15.61 -5.02
N GLU A 790 19.37 16.72 -5.63
CA GLU A 790 20.41 17.61 -5.06
C GLU A 790 20.10 19.12 -5.19
N SER A 791 18.89 19.46 -5.64
CA SER A 791 18.55 20.81 -6.13
C SER A 791 17.66 21.65 -5.20
N ASP A 792 17.44 21.21 -3.96
CA ASP A 792 16.67 21.94 -2.94
C ASP A 792 17.32 23.27 -2.50
N LYS A 793 18.66 23.34 -2.57
CA LYS A 793 19.48 24.48 -2.15
C LYS A 793 20.11 25.24 -3.32
N GLN A 794 19.87 24.80 -4.56
CA GLN A 794 20.36 25.51 -5.74
C GLN A 794 19.39 26.61 -6.14
N GLU A 795 19.83 27.87 -6.07
CA GLU A 795 19.05 28.98 -6.63
C GLU A 795 18.88 28.85 -8.15
N PRO A 796 17.72 29.24 -8.73
CA PRO A 796 17.54 29.24 -10.18
C PRO A 796 18.48 30.22 -10.89
N GLY A 797 19.48 29.67 -11.58
CA GLY A 797 20.45 30.44 -12.36
C GLY A 797 19.79 31.14 -13.55
N ASN A 798 20.38 32.25 -14.02
CA ASN A 798 19.91 32.88 -15.25
C ASN A 798 20.05 31.87 -16.42
N ASN A 799 18.99 31.67 -17.19
CA ASN A 799 18.92 30.74 -18.33
C ASN A 799 19.03 29.24 -17.97
N MET A 800 18.36 28.75 -16.93
CA MET A 800 18.21 27.29 -16.76
C MET A 800 17.47 26.65 -17.95
N CYS A 801 17.66 25.34 -18.13
CA CYS A 801 17.06 24.60 -19.22
C CYS A 801 15.52 24.68 -19.21
N GLY A 802 14.95 25.24 -20.28
CA GLY A 802 13.50 25.45 -20.38
C GLY A 802 12.94 26.64 -19.59
N ALA A 803 13.78 27.48 -18.97
CA ALA A 803 13.33 28.71 -18.32
C ALA A 803 12.43 29.55 -19.25
N GLY A 804 11.33 30.08 -18.70
CA GLY A 804 10.30 30.80 -19.46
C GLY A 804 9.48 29.99 -20.48
N ALA A 805 9.67 28.66 -20.62
CA ALA A 805 8.95 27.86 -21.62
C ALA A 805 7.45 27.68 -21.32
N VAL A 806 7.00 27.82 -20.07
CA VAL A 806 5.57 28.00 -19.75
C VAL A 806 5.06 29.38 -20.21
N SER A 807 4.93 29.55 -21.52
CA SER A 807 3.77 30.26 -22.04
C SER A 807 2.52 29.60 -21.44
N ALA A 808 1.69 30.36 -20.72
CA ALA A 808 0.64 29.81 -19.88
C ALA A 808 -0.23 28.81 -20.68
N PRO A 809 -0.44 27.57 -20.17
CA PRO A 809 -1.18 26.56 -20.93
C PRO A 809 -2.56 27.11 -21.27
N ALA A 810 -2.83 27.24 -22.57
CA ALA A 810 -4.06 27.85 -23.08
C ALA A 810 -5.26 27.20 -22.39
N ARG A 811 -5.97 27.99 -21.56
CA ARG A 811 -6.86 27.51 -20.48
C ARG A 811 -7.53 26.20 -20.88
N ARG A 812 -7.08 25.08 -20.29
CA ARG A 812 -7.72 23.78 -20.54
C ARG A 812 -9.15 23.89 -20.03
N ASN A 813 -10.09 24.10 -20.95
CA ASN A 813 -11.51 24.17 -20.60
C ASN A 813 -11.86 22.89 -19.84
N ALA A 814 -12.61 23.03 -18.74
CA ALA A 814 -13.17 21.86 -18.06
C ALA A 814 -13.94 21.02 -19.09
N PRO A 815 -13.92 19.68 -19.00
CA PRO A 815 -14.70 18.84 -19.88
C PRO A 815 -16.14 19.33 -19.92
N ALA A 816 -16.65 19.64 -21.12
CA ALA A 816 -18.06 19.98 -21.26
C ALA A 816 -18.89 18.78 -20.76
N PRO A 817 -19.94 19.00 -19.93
CA PRO A 817 -20.71 17.90 -19.38
C PRO A 817 -21.26 17.05 -20.52
N GLY A 818 -21.02 15.74 -20.43
CA GLY A 818 -21.42 14.79 -21.47
C GLY A 818 -22.94 14.85 -21.70
N PRO A 819 -23.41 14.66 -22.95
CA PRO A 819 -24.83 14.79 -23.26
C PRO A 819 -25.65 13.81 -22.43
N THR A 820 -26.59 14.34 -21.64
CA THR A 820 -27.48 13.55 -20.78
C THR A 820 -28.21 12.49 -21.61
N PRO A 821 -28.18 11.20 -21.23
CA PRO A 821 -28.92 10.17 -21.95
C PRO A 821 -30.40 10.52 -22.03
N ALA A 822 -30.94 10.60 -23.24
CA ALA A 822 -32.36 10.88 -23.44
C ALA A 822 -33.20 9.78 -22.79
N ALA A 823 -34.06 10.15 -21.85
CA ALA A 823 -34.93 9.22 -21.14
C ALA A 823 -35.85 8.49 -22.15
N LYS A 824 -35.69 7.17 -22.24
CA LYS A 824 -36.68 6.31 -22.91
C LYS A 824 -37.85 6.10 -21.96
N TYR A 825 -38.97 6.75 -22.29
CA TYR A 825 -40.30 6.41 -21.80
C TYR A 825 -40.77 5.09 -22.42
#